data_AF-A0A9J7HLJ2-F1
#
_entry.id   AF-A0A9J7HLJ2-F1
#
_cell.length_a   1.000
_cell.length_b   1.000
_cell.length_c   1.000
_cell.angle_alpha   90.00
_cell.angle_beta   90.00
_cell.angle_gamma   90.00
#
_symmetry.space_group_name_H-M   'P 1'
#
loop_
_entity.id
_entity.type
_entity.pdbx_description
1 polymer ?
#
loop_
_entity_poly.entity_id
_entity_poly.type
_entity_poly.pdbx_seq_one_letter_code
_entity_poly.pdbx_strand_id
1 'polypeptide(L)'
;MGYEIFLDAIKPDDLTLSFLRDFLSLPKNFITGKAELQEFIIRYGTHYIKSAKFGGSFQLYKTQEATKSESLESFSVSAQASYSGMFSAGAHYGRKEESGSASSQKSSSTHLVIEGGDQKVAGIVADFYTTNFKDTFTEWLKSVPTYPKPIDMFMGTLSELLNLNFKLLFPFDVSDAADGCFSKNLLTEEGTLRKYYNVPVLVEEGNKTITENEKRYCDDTSVEEFQLSMDKKRLALERGIAVYMEEGPIPTTDFHLEGGKPGCQTDLLMVKGGDAGVAHPSWLDLINGDTYKIFFDLQRDISKDISKDTEAYVVYSEGRWNCHHPGKTFHAYNSWDNGGSGDTNNKKVSCFGFVMTYHEETGKLIATVDDVKVSLKIFRYLDRILPNVVNSVVGRVEYVSPLEHSQSNSGALSNILEAPCEVKWSNSYQIKPAEEGGKCLYFVAASKGDIFVVFSAIPRDKTTWYHLQISFQGVALYKGLKLVKYEGDKSARSLGDSKLFQPYFICIEEDMDKQQTYIRYGIGSDNSEKGLIYMVYTDKSKPIGIRFYSFGSGENDIEIMDARIIGGSATGEMECTGGTVMVDGRCVEDCHPECNGCIPKSPGSKLDTECRLCQHFSIQQDDGTTKCVGECPEGKKAAPNGVTCICEDLSILDDNDKIQCVTACPDTHEVGNDGVTCEPKTVIYKWRFDDRCGPSYTTPTANPGQCDPESSKPCCSPSGYCGDSAAHCTCSGCIDYRPKWREDWKCGPGNAALGANPAQCDPTSSTPCCSPDGWCGASNDHCQCSSCWDYRNVARGKATRQTSTDYDGAPGRAVDGNADANYGGGSCTHTNTEDYPSWRVDLGKTYAIDRVVIYNRRDCCSDRLNNFNIHIGDDPLPKNNPKCGGNHQAGNQNPITVSCPQMQGRYVAVRLPGSSRVLSLCEVQVYPCFDCVVFSNVALGKRTVQTSGEADGPSSRAVDGNTDTNWGGGSCTHTRTEANPAWRVDLGQTYQIDKVNIFNRRDCCSDRLDPFNIHIGDSASALSNPKCGGDHRIGSQASMSVSCNRMRGRYVFVRLPGNSRTLTLCEVQVMGG
;
A
#
# COMPACT_ATOMS: atom_id res chain seq x y z
N MET A 1 24.19 24.28 -70.11
CA MET A 1 23.77 23.45 -71.26
C MET A 1 23.00 22.27 -70.69
N GLY A 2 21.71 22.15 -71.00
CA GLY A 2 20.90 21.02 -70.53
C GLY A 2 20.88 19.91 -71.58
N TYR A 3 21.23 18.70 -71.18
CA TYR A 3 20.76 17.50 -71.86
C TYR A 3 19.35 17.20 -71.30
N GLU A 4 18.41 16.80 -72.15
CA GLU A 4 17.04 16.49 -71.74
C GLU A 4 16.68 15.08 -72.20
N ILE A 5 16.32 14.21 -71.26
CA ILE A 5 15.74 12.90 -71.52
C ILE A 5 14.29 12.98 -71.05
N PHE A 6 13.33 12.60 -71.89
CA PHE A 6 11.91 12.50 -71.53
C PHE A 6 11.55 11.05 -71.22
N LEU A 7 10.76 10.83 -70.17
CA LEU A 7 9.96 9.61 -69.99
C LEU A 7 8.61 9.81 -70.70
N ASP A 8 8.19 8.81 -71.48
CA ASP A 8 6.88 8.80 -72.16
C ASP A 8 5.73 8.86 -71.14
N ALA A 9 4.62 9.49 -71.51
CA ALA A 9 3.47 9.66 -70.63
C ALA A 9 2.84 8.32 -70.22
N ILE A 10 2.66 8.11 -68.92
CA ILE A 10 2.02 6.93 -68.33
C ILE A 10 0.59 6.78 -68.85
N LYS A 11 0.25 5.60 -69.37
CA LYS A 11 -1.08 5.24 -69.87
C LYS A 11 -1.82 4.34 -68.87
N PRO A 12 -3.15 4.24 -68.98
CA PRO A 12 -3.94 3.35 -68.12
C PRO A 12 -3.51 1.88 -68.18
N ASP A 13 -2.96 1.44 -69.32
CA ASP A 13 -2.45 0.07 -69.52
C ASP A 13 -1.15 -0.21 -68.73
N ASP A 14 -0.48 0.83 -68.24
CA ASP A 14 0.74 0.72 -67.41
C ASP A 14 0.41 0.55 -65.91
N LEU A 15 -0.87 0.58 -65.53
CA LEU A 15 -1.31 0.49 -64.14
C LEU A 15 -1.26 -0.95 -63.61
N THR A 16 -0.72 -1.11 -62.41
CA THR A 16 -0.67 -2.42 -61.76
C THR A 16 -2.06 -2.89 -61.32
N LEU A 17 -2.29 -4.21 -61.36
CA LEU A 17 -3.54 -4.82 -60.89
C LEU A 17 -3.84 -4.50 -59.41
N SER A 18 -2.82 -4.32 -58.57
CA SER A 18 -3.01 -3.93 -57.17
C SER A 18 -3.54 -2.51 -57.03
N PHE A 19 -3.00 -1.57 -57.80
CA PHE A 19 -3.46 -0.18 -57.79
C PHE A 19 -4.93 -0.07 -58.21
N LEU A 20 -5.31 -0.78 -59.28
CA LEU A 20 -6.69 -0.79 -59.76
C LEU A 20 -7.65 -1.40 -58.73
N ARG A 21 -7.27 -2.48 -58.03
CA ARG A 21 -8.11 -3.08 -56.98
C ARG A 21 -8.34 -2.14 -55.81
N ASP A 22 -7.31 -1.43 -55.36
CA ASP A 22 -7.42 -0.46 -54.27
C ASP A 22 -8.26 0.75 -54.69
N PHE A 23 -8.18 1.17 -55.95
CA PHE A 23 -9.07 2.21 -56.47
C PHE A 23 -10.54 1.73 -56.46
N LEU A 24 -10.77 0.49 -56.89
CA LEU A 24 -12.11 -0.10 -56.90
C LEU A 24 -12.71 -0.26 -55.50
N SER A 25 -11.91 -0.31 -54.42
CA SER A 25 -12.41 -0.37 -53.04
C SER A 25 -12.69 1.00 -52.41
N LEU A 26 -12.32 2.12 -53.08
CA LEU A 26 -12.51 3.46 -52.51
C LEU A 26 -13.98 3.82 -52.24
N PRO A 27 -14.24 4.69 -51.25
CA PRO A 27 -15.57 5.17 -50.94
C PRO A 27 -16.08 6.15 -52.01
N LYS A 28 -17.38 6.12 -52.30
CA LYS A 28 -18.05 7.02 -53.26
C LYS A 28 -18.24 8.46 -52.72
N ASN A 29 -18.00 8.70 -51.42
CA ASN A 29 -18.20 9.98 -50.73
C ASN A 29 -16.96 10.33 -49.90
N PHE A 30 -16.47 11.55 -50.09
CA PHE A 30 -15.32 12.10 -49.37
C PHE A 30 -15.55 12.21 -47.84
N ILE A 31 -16.72 12.67 -47.41
CA ILE A 31 -16.98 12.98 -45.98
C ILE A 31 -16.98 11.71 -45.14
N THR A 32 -17.66 10.66 -45.60
CA THR A 32 -17.79 9.40 -44.86
C THR A 32 -16.61 8.46 -45.06
N GLY A 33 -15.70 8.78 -45.98
CA GLY A 33 -14.63 7.89 -46.44
C GLY A 33 -13.24 8.55 -46.40
N LYS A 34 -13.05 9.54 -45.53
CA LYS A 34 -11.83 10.36 -45.47
C LYS A 34 -10.59 9.52 -45.18
N ALA A 35 -10.71 8.51 -44.31
CA ALA A 35 -9.61 7.64 -43.90
C ALA A 35 -9.11 6.76 -45.06
N GLU A 36 -10.02 6.11 -45.78
CA GLU A 36 -9.69 5.21 -46.88
C GLU A 36 -9.10 5.97 -48.08
N LEU A 37 -9.60 7.18 -48.34
CA LEU A 37 -9.03 8.07 -49.35
C LEU A 37 -7.62 8.53 -48.96
N GLN A 38 -7.39 8.85 -47.69
CA GLN A 38 -6.08 9.26 -47.20
C GLN A 38 -5.08 8.09 -47.22
N GLU A 39 -5.48 6.87 -46.87
CA GLU A 39 -4.63 5.67 -46.99
C GLU A 39 -4.21 5.41 -48.44
N PHE A 40 -5.14 5.56 -49.39
CA PHE A 40 -4.84 5.45 -50.81
C PHE A 40 -3.83 6.52 -51.27
N ILE A 41 -4.00 7.77 -50.82
CA ILE A 41 -3.08 8.88 -51.12
C ILE A 41 -1.70 8.65 -50.47
N ILE A 42 -1.63 8.14 -49.24
CA ILE A 42 -0.36 7.81 -48.59
C ILE A 42 0.36 6.69 -49.34
N ARG A 43 -0.39 5.69 -49.81
CA ARG A 43 0.18 4.51 -50.48
C ARG A 43 0.69 4.80 -51.88
N TYR A 44 -0.04 5.61 -52.64
CA TYR A 44 0.24 5.83 -54.07
C TYR A 44 0.65 7.28 -54.41
N GLY A 45 0.65 8.18 -53.43
CA GLY A 45 0.91 9.61 -53.59
C GLY A 45 -0.34 10.41 -53.97
N THR A 46 -0.20 11.72 -54.14
CA THR A 46 -1.24 12.59 -54.72
C THR A 46 -1.09 12.74 -56.24
N HIS A 47 0.13 12.53 -56.73
CA HIS A 47 0.55 12.78 -58.09
C HIS A 47 1.40 11.64 -58.60
N TYR A 48 1.44 11.49 -59.92
CA TYR A 48 2.37 10.61 -60.61
C TYR A 48 3.33 11.45 -61.46
N ILE A 49 4.54 10.93 -61.67
CA ILE A 49 5.51 11.56 -62.58
C ILE A 49 5.01 11.31 -64.00
N LYS A 50 4.56 12.37 -64.68
CA LYS A 50 4.10 12.33 -66.07
C LYS A 50 5.28 12.34 -67.03
N SER A 51 6.31 13.13 -66.70
CA SER A 51 7.62 13.12 -67.34
C SER A 51 8.65 13.77 -66.40
N ALA A 52 9.94 13.53 -66.61
CA ALA A 52 11.01 14.13 -65.80
C ALA A 52 12.17 14.55 -66.69
N LYS A 53 12.88 15.61 -66.31
CA LYS A 53 14.05 16.17 -66.98
C LYS A 53 15.29 15.91 -66.14
N PHE A 54 16.30 15.30 -66.74
CA PHE A 54 17.54 14.88 -66.07
C PHE A 54 18.75 15.65 -66.59
N GLY A 55 19.65 16.08 -65.71
CA GLY A 55 20.90 16.78 -66.04
C GLY A 55 21.65 17.26 -64.79
N GLY A 56 22.26 18.46 -64.84
CA GLY A 56 22.99 19.06 -63.71
C GLY A 56 22.49 20.46 -63.37
N SER A 57 22.43 20.78 -62.08
CA SER A 57 21.99 22.06 -61.51
C SER A 57 23.15 22.75 -60.79
N PHE A 58 23.23 24.07 -60.94
CA PHE A 58 24.19 24.92 -60.25
C PHE A 58 23.43 26.13 -59.70
N GLN A 59 23.47 26.33 -58.39
CA GLN A 59 22.74 27.38 -57.69
C GLN A 59 23.68 28.10 -56.72
N LEU A 60 23.74 29.43 -56.81
CA LEU A 60 24.55 30.27 -55.94
C LEU A 60 23.65 31.06 -55.01
N TYR A 61 23.85 30.89 -53.71
CA TYR A 61 23.12 31.58 -52.66
C TYR A 61 24.03 32.63 -52.02
N LYS A 62 23.55 33.88 -51.96
CA LYS A 62 24.24 34.98 -51.29
C LYS A 62 23.33 35.54 -50.20
N THR A 63 23.85 35.59 -48.99
CA THR A 63 23.14 36.02 -47.78
C THR A 63 23.94 37.14 -47.11
N GLN A 64 23.24 38.16 -46.62
CA GLN A 64 23.87 39.33 -45.99
C GLN A 64 23.07 39.75 -44.76
N GLU A 65 23.76 39.96 -43.64
CA GLU A 65 23.22 40.65 -42.46
C GLU A 65 23.60 42.13 -42.50
N ALA A 66 22.63 43.00 -42.26
CA ALA A 66 22.83 44.45 -42.20
C ALA A 66 21.99 45.07 -41.10
N THR A 67 22.57 46.00 -40.33
CA THR A 67 21.88 46.72 -39.23
C THR A 67 20.94 47.84 -39.71
N LYS A 68 20.87 48.10 -41.02
CA LYS A 68 19.86 48.97 -41.66
C LYS A 68 19.26 48.25 -42.87
N SER A 69 17.94 48.34 -43.02
CA SER A 69 17.19 47.69 -44.10
C SER A 69 17.57 48.27 -45.47
N GLU A 70 18.45 47.58 -46.21
CA GLU A 70 18.54 47.73 -47.67
C GLU A 70 17.31 47.04 -48.31
N SER A 71 16.79 47.58 -49.42
CA SER A 71 15.68 46.93 -50.13
C SER A 71 16.16 45.66 -50.82
N LEU A 72 15.29 44.64 -50.90
CA LEU A 72 15.58 43.37 -51.57
C LEU A 72 16.11 43.57 -53.01
N GLU A 73 15.61 44.61 -53.68
CA GLU A 73 16.00 45.01 -55.04
C GLU A 73 17.41 45.60 -55.11
N SER A 74 17.81 46.40 -54.11
CA SER A 74 19.19 46.93 -54.06
C SER A 74 20.21 45.82 -53.79
N PHE A 75 19.85 44.86 -52.93
CA PHE A 75 20.67 43.68 -52.65
C PHE A 75 20.79 42.77 -53.88
N SER A 76 19.69 42.47 -54.58
CA SER A 76 19.70 41.61 -55.76
C SER A 76 20.58 42.16 -56.90
N VAL A 77 20.53 43.48 -57.15
CA VAL A 77 21.40 44.16 -58.12
C VAL A 77 22.88 44.03 -57.73
N SER A 78 23.21 44.22 -56.45
CA SER A 78 24.59 44.08 -55.96
C SER A 78 25.12 42.65 -56.02
N ALA A 79 24.26 41.66 -55.75
CA ALA A 79 24.58 40.24 -55.84
C ALA A 79 24.83 39.82 -57.29
N GLN A 80 24.01 40.30 -58.22
CA GLN A 80 24.15 40.03 -59.65
C GLN A 80 25.41 40.68 -60.25
N ALA A 81 25.78 41.87 -59.80
CA ALA A 81 27.03 42.52 -60.17
C ALA A 81 28.25 41.74 -59.66
N SER A 82 28.18 41.23 -58.42
CA SER A 82 29.22 40.37 -57.83
C SER A 82 29.40 39.08 -58.63
N TYR A 83 28.29 38.40 -58.97
CA TYR A 83 28.28 37.20 -59.82
C TYR A 83 28.91 37.45 -61.19
N SER A 84 28.54 38.53 -61.86
CA SER A 84 29.09 38.86 -63.18
C SER A 84 30.60 39.12 -63.13
N GLY A 85 31.08 39.74 -62.05
CA GLY A 85 32.51 39.94 -61.81
C GLY A 85 33.31 38.65 -61.63
N MET A 86 32.69 37.56 -61.13
CA MET A 86 33.37 36.27 -60.90
C MET A 86 33.82 35.55 -62.17
N PHE A 87 33.13 35.76 -63.28
CA PHE A 87 33.46 35.11 -64.57
C PHE A 87 34.29 36.02 -65.49
N SER A 88 34.66 37.21 -65.00
CA SER A 88 35.47 38.20 -65.71
C SER A 88 36.96 37.90 -65.55
N ALA A 89 37.74 37.95 -66.64
CA ALA A 89 39.16 37.63 -66.59
C ALA A 89 39.95 38.70 -65.81
N GLY A 90 40.56 38.31 -64.67
CA GLY A 90 41.68 39.05 -64.05
C GLY A 90 41.52 39.67 -62.66
N ALA A 91 40.57 39.27 -61.80
CA ALA A 91 40.41 39.89 -60.48
C ALA A 91 41.01 39.07 -59.30
N HIS A 92 42.08 39.56 -58.69
CA HIS A 92 42.55 39.16 -57.36
C HIS A 92 41.67 39.80 -56.27
N TYR A 93 41.05 39.01 -55.39
CA TYR A 93 40.26 39.51 -54.27
C TYR A 93 41.17 39.85 -53.06
N GLY A 94 41.57 41.12 -52.96
CA GLY A 94 42.27 41.69 -51.81
C GLY A 94 41.34 42.58 -50.98
N ARG A 95 41.30 42.36 -49.66
CA ARG A 95 40.53 43.10 -48.65
C ARG A 95 40.87 44.60 -48.70
N LYS A 96 39.92 45.46 -49.04
CA LYS A 96 40.01 46.91 -48.82
C LYS A 96 38.87 47.37 -47.91
N GLU A 97 39.25 47.85 -46.72
CA GLU A 97 38.41 48.64 -45.84
C GLU A 97 38.21 50.03 -46.45
N GLU A 98 36.97 50.52 -46.49
CA GLU A 98 36.68 51.93 -46.72
C GLU A 98 35.85 52.49 -45.56
N SER A 99 36.39 53.56 -44.99
CA SER A 99 35.92 54.30 -43.84
C SER A 99 34.74 55.21 -44.18
N GLY A 100 33.58 54.95 -43.58
CA GLY A 100 32.42 55.83 -43.60
C GLY A 100 31.59 55.63 -42.33
N SER A 101 31.45 56.69 -41.55
CA SER A 101 30.89 56.71 -40.19
C SER A 101 29.40 56.31 -40.13
N ALA A 102 29.13 55.05 -39.81
CA ALA A 102 28.00 54.57 -39.01
C ALA A 102 28.30 53.12 -38.60
N SER A 103 28.48 52.86 -37.32
CA SER A 103 28.76 51.53 -36.75
C SER A 103 27.68 50.52 -37.15
N SER A 104 27.97 49.73 -38.17
CA SER A 104 27.14 48.69 -38.75
C SER A 104 28.09 47.55 -39.13
N GLN A 105 28.18 46.51 -38.30
CA GLN A 105 28.87 45.28 -38.71
C GLN A 105 28.06 44.65 -39.84
N LYS A 106 28.67 44.52 -41.03
CA LYS A 106 28.09 43.82 -42.18
C LYS A 106 28.84 42.50 -42.37
N SER A 107 28.16 41.37 -42.22
CA SER A 107 28.65 40.03 -42.58
C SER A 107 27.89 39.56 -43.82
N SER A 108 28.60 39.07 -44.85
CA SER A 108 27.97 38.43 -46.01
C SER A 108 28.58 37.05 -46.22
N SER A 109 27.74 36.03 -46.39
CA SER A 109 28.13 34.67 -46.72
C SER A 109 27.64 34.30 -48.12
N THR A 110 28.40 33.45 -48.80
CA THR A 110 28.04 32.91 -50.11
C THR A 110 28.24 31.42 -50.05
N HIS A 111 27.22 30.68 -50.45
CA HIS A 111 27.22 29.21 -50.49
C HIS A 111 26.73 28.75 -51.85
N LEU A 112 27.25 27.63 -52.31
CA LEU A 112 26.99 27.07 -53.63
C LEU A 112 26.43 25.66 -53.51
N VAL A 113 25.35 25.40 -54.24
CA VAL A 113 24.75 24.07 -54.39
C VAL A 113 24.97 23.60 -55.82
N ILE A 114 25.49 22.38 -55.96
CA ILE A 114 25.72 21.72 -57.24
C ILE A 114 25.09 20.35 -57.20
N GLU A 115 24.32 20.01 -58.23
CA GLU A 115 23.63 18.73 -58.32
C GLU A 115 23.81 18.09 -59.69
N GLY A 116 23.95 16.77 -59.75
CA GLY A 116 24.27 16.04 -60.98
C GLY A 116 25.76 16.16 -61.35
N GLY A 117 26.21 15.38 -62.33
CA GLY A 117 27.63 15.25 -62.66
C GLY A 117 28.42 14.34 -61.71
N ASP A 118 29.72 14.23 -61.94
CA ASP A 118 30.64 13.44 -61.11
C ASP A 118 30.72 14.04 -59.71
N GLN A 119 30.43 13.21 -58.69
CA GLN A 119 30.35 13.65 -57.30
C GLN A 119 31.68 14.19 -56.75
N LYS A 120 32.83 13.70 -57.24
CA LYS A 120 34.15 14.18 -56.80
C LYS A 120 34.44 15.56 -57.38
N VAL A 121 34.07 15.79 -58.64
CA VAL A 121 34.24 17.09 -59.28
C VAL A 121 33.24 18.10 -58.69
N ALA A 122 31.99 17.70 -58.46
CA ALA A 122 30.98 18.53 -57.81
C ALA A 122 31.39 18.96 -56.39
N GLY A 123 32.00 18.06 -55.61
CA GLY A 123 32.49 18.38 -54.26
C GLY A 123 33.64 19.41 -54.24
N ILE A 124 34.52 19.39 -55.25
CA ILE A 124 35.60 20.38 -55.37
C ILE A 124 35.05 21.74 -55.82
N VAL A 125 34.07 21.75 -56.72
CA VAL A 125 33.45 23.00 -57.18
C VAL A 125 32.56 23.63 -56.10
N ALA A 126 31.96 22.82 -55.21
CA ALA A 126 31.22 23.29 -54.04
C ALA A 126 32.10 24.07 -53.04
N ASP A 127 33.41 23.83 -53.03
CA ASP A 127 34.38 24.66 -52.32
C ASP A 127 34.69 25.94 -53.13
N PHE A 128 33.86 26.95 -52.85
CA PHE A 128 33.83 28.26 -53.51
C PHE A 128 35.17 29.00 -53.50
N TYR A 129 36.07 28.69 -52.56
CA TYR A 129 37.36 29.38 -52.39
C TYR A 129 38.53 28.70 -53.10
N THR A 130 38.26 27.67 -53.90
CA THR A 130 39.31 26.97 -54.65
C THR A 130 39.95 27.87 -55.70
N THR A 131 41.28 27.87 -55.76
CA THR A 131 42.08 28.72 -56.66
C THR A 131 41.87 28.42 -58.15
N ASN A 132 41.17 27.32 -58.50
CA ASN A 132 40.96 26.89 -59.88
C ASN A 132 39.48 26.60 -60.24
N PHE A 133 38.54 27.23 -59.53
CA PHE A 133 37.09 27.01 -59.66
C PHE A 133 36.58 26.91 -61.11
N LYS A 134 37.07 27.77 -62.03
CA LYS A 134 36.61 27.81 -63.43
C LYS A 134 36.89 26.52 -64.20
N ASP A 135 38.06 25.93 -64.01
CA ASP A 135 38.45 24.71 -64.72
C ASP A 135 37.69 23.51 -64.18
N THR A 136 37.59 23.39 -62.85
CA THR A 136 36.80 22.35 -62.18
C THR A 136 35.31 22.47 -62.47
N PHE A 137 34.76 23.69 -62.58
CA PHE A 137 33.37 23.90 -63.01
C PHE A 137 33.13 23.44 -64.45
N THR A 138 34.10 23.69 -65.34
CA THR A 138 34.05 23.22 -66.72
C THR A 138 34.14 21.70 -66.82
N GLU A 139 34.95 21.07 -65.96
CA GLU A 139 35.06 19.62 -65.84
C GLU A 139 33.77 19.00 -65.31
N TRP A 140 33.15 19.61 -64.30
CA TRP A 140 31.85 19.22 -63.79
C TRP A 140 30.78 19.26 -64.89
N LEU A 141 30.70 20.36 -65.65
CA LEU A 141 29.75 20.48 -66.77
C LEU A 141 29.89 19.36 -67.81
N LYS A 142 31.11 18.88 -68.07
CA LYS A 142 31.36 17.76 -68.99
C LYS A 142 30.90 16.41 -68.44
N SER A 143 30.85 16.25 -67.11
CA SER A 143 30.44 15.01 -66.44
C SER A 143 28.92 14.83 -66.34
N VAL A 144 28.16 15.92 -66.43
CA VAL A 144 26.69 15.93 -66.28
C VAL A 144 25.95 14.92 -67.17
N PRO A 145 26.27 14.77 -68.48
CA PRO A 145 25.56 13.81 -69.33
C PRO A 145 25.77 12.34 -68.91
N THR A 146 26.88 12.02 -68.24
CA THR A 146 27.21 10.67 -67.78
C THR A 146 26.57 10.35 -66.43
N TYR A 147 26.37 11.37 -65.59
CA TYR A 147 25.76 11.25 -64.25
C TYR A 147 24.62 12.26 -64.07
N PRO A 148 23.55 12.18 -64.89
CA PRO A 148 22.47 13.16 -64.82
C PRO A 148 21.59 12.89 -63.59
N LYS A 149 21.22 13.95 -62.87
CA LYS A 149 20.24 13.91 -61.76
C LYS A 149 18.91 14.48 -62.25
N PRO A 150 17.74 14.01 -61.77
CA PRO A 150 16.48 14.69 -62.07
C PRO A 150 16.57 16.15 -61.58
N ILE A 151 16.43 17.09 -62.50
CA ILE A 151 16.40 18.54 -62.22
C ILE A 151 14.95 19.03 -62.12
N ASP A 152 14.06 18.46 -62.93
CA ASP A 152 12.66 18.89 -62.99
C ASP A 152 11.75 17.68 -63.21
N MET A 153 10.58 17.67 -62.57
CA MET A 153 9.60 16.60 -62.70
C MET A 153 8.24 17.22 -63.02
N PHE A 154 7.69 16.87 -64.17
CA PHE A 154 6.32 17.22 -64.54
C PHE A 154 5.38 16.17 -63.95
N MET A 155 4.50 16.61 -63.07
CA MET A 155 3.59 15.74 -62.35
C MET A 155 2.16 15.91 -62.88
N GLY A 156 1.41 14.81 -62.94
CA GLY A 156 -0.05 14.81 -63.13
C GLY A 156 -0.74 14.34 -61.85
N THR A 157 -1.99 14.75 -61.60
CA THR A 157 -2.74 14.29 -60.42
C THR A 157 -3.19 12.85 -60.60
N LEU A 158 -3.25 12.05 -59.53
CA LEU A 158 -3.77 10.67 -59.65
C LEU A 158 -5.24 10.63 -60.12
N SER A 159 -6.04 11.64 -59.78
CA SER A 159 -7.42 11.76 -60.25
C SER A 159 -7.52 11.96 -61.77
N GLU A 160 -6.53 12.59 -62.42
CA GLU A 160 -6.43 12.67 -63.88
C GLU A 160 -6.11 11.31 -64.52
N LEU A 161 -5.18 10.55 -63.93
CA LEU A 161 -4.80 9.22 -64.42
C LEU A 161 -5.98 8.23 -64.39
N LEU A 162 -6.85 8.39 -63.39
CA LEU A 162 -8.03 7.56 -63.15
C LEU A 162 -9.30 8.06 -63.87
N ASN A 163 -9.20 9.11 -64.69
CA ASN A 163 -10.31 9.62 -65.50
C ASN A 163 -10.52 8.75 -66.75
N LEU A 164 -10.90 7.49 -66.53
CA LEU A 164 -11.07 6.48 -67.56
C LEU A 164 -12.53 6.37 -67.99
N ASN A 165 -12.72 6.05 -69.28
CA ASN A 165 -14.03 5.63 -69.76
C ASN A 165 -14.22 4.14 -69.46
N PHE A 166 -14.73 3.82 -68.27
CA PHE A 166 -14.93 2.45 -67.82
C PHE A 166 -15.96 1.68 -68.65
N LYS A 167 -16.81 2.36 -69.45
CA LYS A 167 -17.67 1.68 -70.43
C LYS A 167 -16.88 0.90 -71.49
N LEU A 168 -15.65 1.33 -71.80
CA LEU A 168 -14.79 0.63 -72.76
C LEU A 168 -14.29 -0.74 -72.24
N LEU A 169 -14.36 -1.00 -70.93
CA LEU A 169 -14.08 -2.32 -70.36
C LEU A 169 -15.13 -3.36 -70.76
N PHE A 170 -16.26 -2.89 -71.30
CA PHE A 170 -17.39 -3.71 -71.71
C PHE A 170 -17.65 -3.54 -73.22
N PRO A 171 -16.75 -4.02 -74.10
CA PRO A 171 -16.86 -3.82 -75.55
C PRO A 171 -17.96 -4.67 -76.22
N PHE A 172 -18.70 -5.47 -75.44
CA PHE A 172 -19.79 -6.34 -75.85
C PHE A 172 -21.03 -6.11 -74.96
N ASP A 173 -22.19 -6.57 -75.41
CA ASP A 173 -23.43 -6.50 -74.62
C ASP A 173 -23.31 -7.38 -73.36
N VAL A 174 -23.05 -6.75 -72.22
CA VAL A 174 -22.83 -7.41 -70.92
C VAL A 174 -24.11 -8.06 -70.40
N SER A 175 -25.26 -7.74 -70.98
CA SER A 175 -26.55 -8.32 -70.58
C SER A 175 -26.68 -9.81 -70.92
N ASP A 176 -25.72 -10.37 -71.63
CA ASP A 176 -25.57 -11.80 -71.95
C ASP A 176 -24.44 -12.49 -71.15
N ALA A 177 -23.82 -11.78 -70.18
CA ALA A 177 -22.86 -12.39 -69.27
C ALA A 177 -23.55 -13.48 -68.44
N ALA A 178 -23.11 -14.73 -68.65
CA ALA A 178 -23.76 -15.92 -68.09
C ALA A 178 -23.90 -15.86 -66.56
N ASP A 179 -22.87 -15.36 -65.86
CA ASP A 179 -22.85 -15.26 -64.39
C ASP A 179 -22.06 -14.01 -63.94
N GLY A 180 -22.67 -13.13 -63.14
CA GLY A 180 -22.03 -11.93 -62.59
C GLY A 180 -22.99 -10.78 -62.27
N CYS A 181 -22.45 -9.65 -61.79
CA CYS A 181 -23.25 -8.50 -61.31
C CYS A 181 -23.99 -7.70 -62.37
N PHE A 182 -23.74 -7.95 -63.64
CA PHE A 182 -24.45 -7.35 -64.78
C PHE A 182 -25.36 -8.36 -65.51
N SER A 183 -25.51 -9.57 -64.95
CA SER A 183 -26.38 -10.62 -65.52
C SER A 183 -27.85 -10.25 -65.38
N LYS A 184 -28.68 -10.72 -66.32
CA LYS A 184 -30.15 -10.64 -66.22
C LYS A 184 -30.73 -11.53 -65.11
N ASN A 185 -29.97 -12.51 -64.61
CA ASN A 185 -30.44 -13.55 -63.68
C ASN A 185 -30.04 -13.29 -62.21
N LEU A 186 -29.96 -12.02 -61.77
CA LEU A 186 -29.65 -11.69 -60.38
C LEU A 186 -30.79 -12.10 -59.43
N LEU A 187 -30.42 -12.77 -58.33
CA LEU A 187 -31.32 -13.11 -57.24
C LEU A 187 -31.40 -11.94 -56.25
N THR A 188 -32.52 -11.81 -55.53
CA THR A 188 -32.72 -10.76 -54.52
C THR A 188 -32.96 -11.38 -53.16
N GLU A 189 -32.25 -10.90 -52.14
CA GLU A 189 -32.39 -11.41 -50.78
C GLU A 189 -33.61 -10.79 -50.07
N GLU A 190 -34.47 -11.65 -49.49
CA GLU A 190 -35.62 -11.22 -48.71
C GLU A 190 -35.17 -10.49 -47.43
N GLY A 191 -35.72 -9.30 -47.19
CA GLY A 191 -35.42 -8.44 -46.04
C GLY A 191 -34.45 -7.31 -46.34
N THR A 192 -33.33 -7.57 -47.03
CA THR A 192 -32.32 -6.53 -47.35
C THR A 192 -32.49 -5.92 -48.74
N LEU A 193 -33.27 -6.56 -49.63
CA LEU A 193 -33.47 -6.20 -51.04
C LEU A 193 -32.16 -6.13 -51.85
N ARG A 194 -31.06 -6.71 -51.35
CA ARG A 194 -29.77 -6.72 -52.03
C ARG A 194 -29.78 -7.75 -53.15
N LYS A 195 -29.26 -7.36 -54.33
CA LYS A 195 -29.09 -8.26 -55.46
C LYS A 195 -27.78 -9.05 -55.33
N TYR A 196 -27.81 -10.33 -55.69
CA TYR A 196 -26.67 -11.23 -55.65
C TYR A 196 -26.75 -12.29 -56.75
N TYR A 197 -25.63 -12.93 -57.04
CA TYR A 197 -25.57 -14.15 -57.86
C TYR A 197 -24.86 -15.26 -57.09
N ASN A 198 -25.13 -16.51 -57.46
CA ASN A 198 -24.52 -17.67 -56.80
C ASN A 198 -23.27 -18.10 -57.55
N VAL A 199 -22.20 -18.37 -56.82
CA VAL A 199 -20.97 -18.96 -57.35
C VAL A 199 -20.81 -20.36 -56.77
N PRO A 200 -20.68 -21.42 -57.60
CA PRO A 200 -20.44 -22.77 -57.10
C PRO A 200 -19.02 -22.85 -56.53
N VAL A 201 -18.90 -23.19 -55.24
CA VAL A 201 -17.65 -23.41 -54.53
C VAL A 201 -17.59 -24.87 -54.08
N LEU A 202 -16.44 -25.51 -54.26
CA LEU A 202 -16.22 -26.87 -53.81
C LEU A 202 -15.89 -26.85 -52.31
N VAL A 203 -16.74 -27.46 -51.50
CA VAL A 203 -16.56 -27.61 -50.05
C VAL A 203 -16.33 -29.09 -49.75
N GLU A 204 -15.29 -29.39 -48.97
CA GLU A 204 -15.00 -30.75 -48.52
C GLU A 204 -15.76 -31.06 -47.23
N GLU A 205 -16.73 -31.97 -47.30
CA GLU A 205 -17.45 -32.47 -46.12
C GLU A 205 -17.16 -33.97 -45.97
N GLY A 206 -16.09 -34.28 -45.23
CA GLY A 206 -15.56 -35.64 -45.11
C GLY A 206 -14.87 -36.12 -46.40
N ASN A 207 -14.98 -37.42 -46.72
CA ASN A 207 -14.36 -38.03 -47.92
C ASN A 207 -15.09 -37.72 -49.25
N LYS A 208 -15.94 -36.67 -49.30
CA LYS A 208 -16.66 -36.26 -50.52
C LYS A 208 -16.56 -34.74 -50.71
N THR A 209 -16.26 -34.34 -51.94
CA THR A 209 -16.34 -32.96 -52.40
C THR A 209 -17.78 -32.66 -52.81
N ILE A 210 -18.39 -31.64 -52.21
CA ILE A 210 -19.77 -31.21 -52.51
C ILE A 210 -19.69 -29.79 -53.07
N THR A 211 -20.49 -29.48 -54.09
CA THR A 211 -20.60 -28.12 -54.63
C THR A 211 -21.65 -27.35 -53.85
N GLU A 212 -21.23 -26.34 -53.09
CA GLU A 212 -22.11 -25.41 -52.38
C GLU A 212 -22.13 -24.06 -53.10
N ASN A 213 -23.28 -23.38 -53.11
CA ASN A 213 -23.41 -22.10 -53.78
C ASN A 213 -23.12 -20.94 -52.81
N GLU A 214 -22.02 -20.23 -53.02
CA GLU A 214 -21.67 -19.00 -52.30
C GLU A 214 -22.42 -17.80 -52.88
N LYS A 215 -23.10 -17.01 -52.04
CA LYS A 215 -23.77 -15.77 -52.47
C LYS A 215 -22.75 -14.65 -52.68
N ARG A 216 -22.74 -14.03 -53.87
CA ARG A 216 -21.94 -12.82 -54.15
C ARG A 216 -22.84 -11.63 -54.46
N TYR A 217 -22.82 -10.64 -53.58
CA TYR A 217 -23.63 -9.43 -53.69
C TYR A 217 -23.07 -8.45 -54.72
N CYS A 218 -23.98 -7.70 -55.34
CA CYS A 218 -23.67 -6.77 -56.41
C CYS A 218 -23.98 -5.34 -55.99
N ASP A 219 -22.94 -4.52 -55.90
CA ASP A 219 -23.04 -3.12 -55.51
C ASP A 219 -23.56 -2.22 -56.63
N ASP A 220 -23.25 -2.55 -57.89
CA ASP A 220 -23.70 -1.85 -59.09
C ASP A 220 -24.25 -2.90 -60.08
N THR A 221 -25.42 -2.64 -60.68
CA THR A 221 -26.20 -3.65 -61.43
C THR A 221 -26.33 -3.34 -62.92
N SER A 222 -25.85 -2.18 -63.36
CA SER A 222 -25.72 -1.80 -64.76
C SER A 222 -24.34 -1.17 -65.04
N VAL A 223 -23.95 -1.17 -66.31
CA VAL A 223 -22.69 -0.54 -66.75
C VAL A 223 -22.74 0.98 -66.51
N GLU A 224 -23.91 1.61 -66.63
CA GLU A 224 -24.12 3.02 -66.29
C GLU A 224 -23.94 3.29 -64.79
N GLU A 225 -24.49 2.43 -63.92
CA GLU A 225 -24.31 2.53 -62.47
C GLU A 225 -22.85 2.37 -62.08
N PHE A 226 -22.14 1.42 -62.71
CA PHE A 226 -20.72 1.19 -62.49
C PHE A 226 -19.87 2.39 -62.92
N GLN A 227 -20.11 2.96 -64.11
CA GLN A 227 -19.40 4.19 -64.53
C GLN A 227 -19.64 5.34 -63.54
N LEU A 228 -20.89 5.56 -63.12
CA LEU A 228 -21.23 6.61 -62.15
C LEU A 228 -20.58 6.37 -60.78
N SER A 229 -20.49 5.10 -60.37
CA SER A 229 -19.81 4.65 -59.15
C SER A 229 -18.32 4.99 -59.19
N MET A 230 -17.65 4.70 -60.30
CA MET A 230 -16.23 5.03 -60.51
C MET A 230 -15.98 6.53 -60.57
N ASP A 231 -16.84 7.29 -61.26
CA ASP A 231 -16.73 8.75 -61.34
C ASP A 231 -16.85 9.40 -59.95
N LYS A 232 -17.75 8.89 -59.10
CA LYS A 232 -17.89 9.35 -57.71
C LYS A 232 -16.66 9.05 -56.85
N LYS A 233 -16.06 7.86 -56.98
CA LYS A 233 -14.81 7.51 -56.29
C LYS A 233 -13.65 8.39 -56.73
N ARG A 234 -13.54 8.64 -58.05
CA ARG A 234 -12.55 9.56 -58.62
C ARG A 234 -12.72 10.98 -58.09
N LEU A 235 -13.95 11.51 -58.06
CA LEU A 235 -14.25 12.85 -57.53
C LEU A 235 -14.01 12.95 -56.01
N ALA A 236 -14.30 11.90 -55.26
CA ALA A 236 -14.00 11.83 -53.83
C ALA A 236 -12.48 11.84 -53.58
N LEU A 237 -11.72 11.09 -54.39
CA LEU A 237 -10.25 11.11 -54.40
C LEU A 237 -9.70 12.48 -54.83
N GLU A 238 -10.26 13.12 -55.85
CA GLU A 238 -9.86 14.46 -56.30
C GLU A 238 -10.02 15.50 -55.19
N ARG A 239 -11.15 15.47 -54.46
CA ARG A 239 -11.35 16.29 -53.27
C ARG A 239 -10.40 15.93 -52.14
N GLY A 240 -10.17 14.63 -51.90
CA GLY A 240 -9.21 14.15 -50.91
C GLY A 240 -7.78 14.60 -51.19
N ILE A 241 -7.36 14.58 -52.47
CA ILE A 241 -6.07 15.10 -52.93
C ILE A 241 -6.02 16.61 -52.76
N ALA A 242 -7.06 17.36 -53.15
CA ALA A 242 -7.07 18.82 -53.00
C ALA A 242 -6.92 19.23 -51.53
N VAL A 243 -7.68 18.61 -50.62
CA VAL A 243 -7.55 18.83 -49.17
C VAL A 243 -6.18 18.41 -48.67
N TYR A 244 -5.65 17.26 -49.10
CA TYR A 244 -4.29 16.82 -48.75
C TYR A 244 -3.19 17.73 -49.33
N MET A 245 -3.42 18.42 -50.44
CA MET A 245 -2.41 19.33 -51.01
C MET A 245 -2.47 20.72 -50.38
N GLU A 246 -3.65 21.16 -49.93
CA GLU A 246 -3.85 22.43 -49.23
C GLU A 246 -3.45 22.34 -47.75
N GLU A 247 -3.81 21.25 -47.09
CA GLU A 247 -3.51 21.00 -45.68
C GLU A 247 -2.20 20.21 -45.46
N GLY A 248 -1.51 19.79 -46.54
CA GLY A 248 -0.47 18.76 -46.49
C GLY A 248 -1.07 17.36 -46.29
N PRO A 249 -0.28 16.26 -46.17
CA PRO A 249 -0.79 15.14 -45.38
C PRO A 249 -1.28 15.80 -44.12
N ILE A 250 -2.61 15.86 -43.89
CA ILE A 250 -3.19 16.48 -42.70
C ILE A 250 -2.17 16.18 -41.61
N PRO A 251 -1.42 17.18 -41.10
CA PRO A 251 -0.30 16.88 -40.24
C PRO A 251 -0.97 16.09 -39.16
N THR A 252 -0.70 14.79 -39.10
CA THR A 252 -1.39 13.96 -38.12
C THR A 252 -1.05 14.45 -36.72
N THR A 253 -0.07 15.36 -36.63
CA THR A 253 0.65 15.97 -35.53
C THR A 253 0.06 17.27 -34.99
N ASP A 254 -0.76 18.00 -35.76
CA ASP A 254 -1.57 19.10 -35.21
C ASP A 254 -2.93 18.53 -34.87
N PHE A 255 -3.08 18.07 -33.64
CA PHE A 255 -4.29 17.43 -33.22
C PHE A 255 -4.57 17.68 -31.75
N HIS A 256 -5.85 17.87 -31.51
CA HIS A 256 -6.43 17.82 -30.19
C HIS A 256 -6.55 16.35 -29.75
N LEU A 257 -6.04 16.07 -28.56
CA LEU A 257 -6.37 14.86 -27.80
C LEU A 257 -7.33 15.25 -26.69
N GLU A 258 -8.53 14.66 -26.70
CA GLU A 258 -9.47 14.81 -25.60
C GLU A 258 -8.86 14.21 -24.32
N GLY A 259 -9.06 14.90 -23.21
CA GLY A 259 -8.75 14.38 -21.88
C GLY A 259 -9.56 13.11 -21.62
N GLY A 260 -8.90 12.13 -21.01
CA GLY A 260 -9.59 10.94 -20.55
C GLY A 260 -10.54 11.25 -19.40
N LYS A 261 -11.40 10.27 -19.07
CA LYS A 261 -12.27 10.39 -17.89
C LYS A 261 -11.43 10.50 -16.62
N PRO A 262 -11.87 11.23 -15.59
CA PRO A 262 -11.13 11.29 -14.33
C PRO A 262 -10.77 9.89 -13.81
N GLY A 263 -9.50 9.69 -13.44
CA GLY A 263 -8.95 8.43 -12.95
C GLY A 263 -8.49 7.45 -14.05
N CYS A 264 -8.62 7.80 -15.32
CA CYS A 264 -8.24 6.93 -16.44
C CYS A 264 -6.77 6.51 -16.45
N GLN A 265 -5.88 7.32 -15.84
CA GLN A 265 -4.44 7.03 -15.79
C GLN A 265 -4.12 5.79 -14.95
N THR A 266 -5.02 5.45 -14.02
CA THR A 266 -4.87 4.35 -13.06
C THR A 266 -5.89 3.21 -13.25
N ASP A 267 -7.01 3.47 -13.96
CA ASP A 267 -8.09 2.51 -14.21
C ASP A 267 -7.62 1.16 -14.81
N LEU A 268 -6.70 1.22 -15.79
CA LEU A 268 -6.25 0.04 -16.53
C LEU A 268 -5.34 -0.90 -15.72
N LEU A 269 -4.78 -0.39 -14.62
CA LEU A 269 -3.89 -1.12 -13.71
C LEU A 269 -4.69 -1.98 -12.72
N MET A 270 -5.94 -1.59 -12.42
CA MET A 270 -6.86 -2.30 -11.52
C MET A 270 -7.37 -3.64 -12.09
N VAL A 271 -7.47 -3.75 -13.42
CA VAL A 271 -8.01 -4.96 -14.09
C VAL A 271 -6.91 -5.99 -14.40
N LYS A 272 -5.65 -5.55 -14.54
CA LYS A 272 -4.53 -6.40 -14.97
C LYS A 272 -3.42 -6.60 -13.92
N GLY A 273 -3.39 -5.82 -12.84
CA GLY A 273 -2.22 -5.69 -11.96
C GLY A 273 -2.08 -6.68 -10.79
N GLY A 274 -3.10 -7.47 -10.45
CA GLY A 274 -3.09 -8.22 -9.18
C GLY A 274 -2.94 -7.29 -7.95
N ASP A 275 -2.60 -7.85 -6.79
CA ASP A 275 -2.57 -7.19 -5.46
C ASP A 275 -1.57 -6.02 -5.30
N ALA A 276 -1.02 -5.45 -6.37
CA ALA A 276 0.05 -4.42 -6.35
C ALA A 276 -0.18 -3.22 -7.29
N GLY A 277 -1.42 -2.95 -7.72
CA GLY A 277 -1.69 -2.21 -8.96
C GLY A 277 -1.54 -0.67 -8.98
N VAL A 278 -1.75 0.06 -7.88
CA VAL A 278 -1.73 1.56 -7.88
C VAL A 278 -1.26 2.08 -6.52
N ALA A 279 -0.41 3.13 -6.52
CA ALA A 279 0.02 3.81 -5.30
C ALA A 279 -1.17 4.54 -4.64
N HIS A 280 -1.60 4.08 -3.46
CA HIS A 280 -2.70 4.67 -2.70
C HIS A 280 -2.21 5.14 -1.31
N PRO A 281 -2.87 6.14 -0.70
CA PRO A 281 -2.48 6.64 0.62
C PRO A 281 -2.72 5.62 1.73
N SER A 282 -1.86 5.61 2.74
CA SER A 282 -2.21 4.93 4.00
C SER A 282 -3.36 5.67 4.69
N TRP A 283 -3.99 5.03 5.67
CA TRP A 283 -5.03 5.72 6.45
C TRP A 283 -4.47 6.92 7.21
N LEU A 284 -3.22 6.84 7.67
CA LEU A 284 -2.52 7.94 8.33
C LEU A 284 -2.27 9.11 7.38
N ASP A 285 -1.92 8.83 6.13
CA ASP A 285 -1.77 9.86 5.10
C ASP A 285 -3.12 10.57 4.88
N LEU A 286 -4.21 9.83 4.69
CA LEU A 286 -5.52 10.44 4.44
C LEU A 286 -6.02 11.40 5.53
N ILE A 287 -5.54 11.26 6.77
CA ILE A 287 -5.93 12.11 7.90
C ILE A 287 -4.86 13.13 8.31
N ASN A 288 -3.77 13.25 7.55
CA ASN A 288 -2.64 14.11 7.89
C ASN A 288 -2.88 15.61 7.63
N GLY A 289 -3.97 15.96 6.92
CA GLY A 289 -4.30 17.34 6.54
C GLY A 289 -3.94 17.73 5.09
N ASP A 290 -3.36 16.81 4.32
CA ASP A 290 -3.08 16.99 2.90
C ASP A 290 -4.33 16.78 2.03
N THR A 291 -4.19 17.10 0.74
CA THR A 291 -5.24 16.93 -0.25
C THR A 291 -5.06 15.61 -0.99
N TYR A 292 -6.16 14.89 -1.18
CA TYR A 292 -6.22 13.62 -1.91
C TYR A 292 -7.33 13.65 -2.97
N LYS A 293 -7.22 12.80 -3.99
CA LYS A 293 -8.24 12.63 -5.02
C LYS A 293 -9.13 11.43 -4.70
N ILE A 294 -10.45 11.63 -4.80
CA ILE A 294 -11.44 10.56 -4.78
C ILE A 294 -12.04 10.44 -6.17
N PHE A 295 -12.01 9.23 -6.72
CA PHE A 295 -12.74 8.86 -7.93
C PHE A 295 -13.92 7.98 -7.56
N PHE A 296 -15.14 8.43 -7.86
CA PHE A 296 -16.34 7.63 -7.72
C PHE A 296 -16.47 6.67 -8.90
N ASP A 297 -16.76 5.41 -8.61
CA ASP A 297 -16.98 4.34 -9.59
C ASP A 297 -18.32 3.67 -9.28
N LEU A 298 -19.41 4.34 -9.68
CA LEU A 298 -20.77 3.93 -9.34
C LEU A 298 -21.51 3.44 -10.59
N GLN A 299 -22.43 2.49 -10.42
CA GLN A 299 -23.28 2.06 -11.55
C GLN A 299 -24.28 3.12 -12.00
N ARG A 300 -24.65 4.05 -11.11
CA ARG A 300 -25.62 5.14 -11.33
C ARG A 300 -25.28 6.34 -10.45
N ASP A 301 -25.70 7.51 -10.89
CA ASP A 301 -25.55 8.75 -10.15
C ASP A 301 -26.30 8.69 -8.80
N ILE A 302 -25.65 9.16 -7.74
CA ILE A 302 -26.23 9.28 -6.39
C ILE A 302 -26.90 10.65 -6.21
N SER A 303 -26.26 11.71 -6.71
CA SER A 303 -26.77 13.08 -6.65
C SER A 303 -26.21 13.93 -7.78
N LYS A 304 -26.56 15.22 -7.84
CA LYS A 304 -25.96 16.16 -8.80
C LYS A 304 -24.46 16.38 -8.56
N ASP A 305 -24.02 16.24 -7.32
CA ASP A 305 -22.62 16.42 -6.90
C ASP A 305 -21.85 15.08 -6.86
N ILE A 306 -22.54 13.95 -7.07
CA ILE A 306 -21.95 12.60 -7.12
C ILE A 306 -22.58 11.83 -8.29
N SER A 307 -22.04 12.04 -9.48
CA SER A 307 -22.28 11.21 -10.67
C SER A 307 -21.52 9.88 -10.58
N LYS A 308 -21.81 8.99 -11.51
CA LYS A 308 -21.17 7.67 -11.66
C LYS A 308 -19.64 7.67 -11.72
N ASP A 309 -19.05 8.77 -12.17
CA ASP A 309 -17.65 8.96 -12.56
C ASP A 309 -17.09 10.30 -12.03
N THR A 310 -17.64 10.79 -10.91
CA THR A 310 -17.22 12.07 -10.31
C THR A 310 -15.81 11.99 -9.75
N GLU A 311 -15.01 13.04 -9.99
CA GLU A 311 -13.78 13.34 -9.27
C GLU A 311 -14.04 14.40 -8.19
N ALA A 312 -13.42 14.22 -7.03
CA ALA A 312 -13.43 15.16 -5.93
C ALA A 312 -12.07 15.24 -5.23
N TYR A 313 -11.70 16.43 -4.79
CA TYR A 313 -10.61 16.62 -3.85
C TYR A 313 -11.14 16.54 -2.42
N VAL A 314 -10.38 15.85 -1.57
CA VAL A 314 -10.72 15.64 -0.17
C VAL A 314 -9.57 16.06 0.74
N VAL A 315 -9.89 16.74 1.84
CA VAL A 315 -8.94 17.13 2.90
C VAL A 315 -9.57 16.80 4.26
N TYR A 316 -8.81 16.19 5.16
CA TYR A 316 -9.25 15.95 6.53
C TYR A 316 -8.76 17.07 7.47
N SER A 317 -9.66 17.67 8.25
CA SER A 317 -9.29 18.66 9.26
C SER A 317 -10.33 18.71 10.38
N GLU A 318 -9.86 18.78 11.63
CA GLU A 318 -10.71 18.96 12.83
C GLU A 318 -11.86 17.94 12.95
N GLY A 319 -11.63 16.66 12.64
CA GLY A 319 -12.69 15.64 12.71
C GLY A 319 -13.56 15.52 11.45
N ARG A 320 -13.32 16.37 10.45
CA ARG A 320 -14.23 16.53 9.31
C ARG A 320 -13.52 16.38 7.97
N TRP A 321 -14.26 15.86 7.01
CA TRP A 321 -13.89 15.72 5.61
C TRP A 321 -14.41 16.88 4.80
N ASN A 322 -13.48 17.56 4.13
CA ASN A 322 -13.73 18.72 3.30
C ASN A 322 -13.63 18.29 1.84
N CYS A 323 -14.78 18.16 1.18
CA CYS A 323 -14.83 17.73 -0.22
C CYS A 323 -15.25 18.84 -1.18
N HIS A 324 -14.57 18.94 -2.32
CA HIS A 324 -14.95 19.84 -3.41
C HIS A 324 -14.59 19.28 -4.78
N HIS A 325 -15.28 19.74 -5.82
CA HIS A 325 -14.94 19.39 -7.20
C HIS A 325 -13.65 20.10 -7.66
N PRO A 326 -12.94 19.52 -8.64
CA PRO A 326 -11.82 20.19 -9.30
C PRO A 326 -12.17 21.61 -9.77
N GLY A 327 -11.25 22.55 -9.54
CA GLY A 327 -11.40 23.96 -9.94
C GLY A 327 -12.42 24.79 -9.14
N LYS A 328 -13.07 24.22 -8.12
CA LYS A 328 -13.93 24.97 -7.18
C LYS A 328 -13.22 25.24 -5.87
N THR A 329 -13.52 26.39 -5.26
CA THR A 329 -13.01 26.74 -3.93
C THR A 329 -13.67 25.92 -2.84
N PHE A 330 -12.90 25.61 -1.81
CA PHE A 330 -13.41 24.98 -0.60
C PHE A 330 -14.48 25.86 0.08
N HIS A 331 -15.58 25.24 0.50
CA HIS A 331 -16.61 25.88 1.30
C HIS A 331 -16.90 25.06 2.56
N ALA A 332 -16.94 25.73 3.72
CA ALA A 332 -17.13 25.08 5.03
C ALA A 332 -18.46 24.32 5.19
N TYR A 333 -19.48 24.61 4.36
CA TYR A 333 -20.74 23.84 4.36
C TYR A 333 -20.63 22.48 3.65
N ASN A 334 -19.57 22.24 2.87
CA ASN A 334 -19.26 20.94 2.26
C ASN A 334 -18.39 20.06 3.16
N SER A 335 -18.23 20.47 4.42
CA SER A 335 -17.48 19.74 5.43
C SER A 335 -18.40 18.75 6.15
N TRP A 336 -17.98 17.51 6.32
CA TRP A 336 -18.80 16.44 6.90
C TRP A 336 -18.03 15.64 7.95
N ASP A 337 -18.67 15.32 9.07
CA ASP A 337 -18.03 14.55 10.14
C ASP A 337 -17.65 13.16 9.64
N ASN A 338 -16.53 12.64 10.13
CA ASN A 338 -16.04 11.33 9.71
C ASN A 338 -17.04 10.20 9.98
N GLY A 339 -17.82 9.81 8.98
CA GLY A 339 -18.92 8.84 9.15
C GLY A 339 -20.04 9.32 10.08
N GLY A 340 -20.17 10.63 10.29
CA GLY A 340 -21.16 11.22 11.20
C GLY A 340 -20.79 11.19 12.68
N SER A 341 -19.58 10.73 13.05
CA SER A 341 -19.07 10.74 14.43
C SER A 341 -17.82 11.59 14.63
N GLY A 342 -17.06 11.87 13.57
CA GLY A 342 -15.77 12.55 13.65
C GLY A 342 -14.59 11.64 14.04
N ASP A 343 -14.85 10.37 14.33
CA ASP A 343 -13.87 9.37 14.77
C ASP A 343 -13.13 8.73 13.59
N THR A 344 -11.79 8.68 13.63
CA THR A 344 -10.93 8.08 12.60
C THR A 344 -10.75 6.56 12.73
N ASN A 345 -11.13 5.95 13.85
CA ASN A 345 -10.89 4.52 14.11
C ASN A 345 -11.59 3.58 13.12
N ASN A 346 -12.73 4.01 12.58
CA ASN A 346 -13.54 3.20 11.65
C ASN A 346 -13.19 3.43 10.18
N LYS A 347 -12.09 4.14 9.89
CA LYS A 347 -11.58 4.44 8.55
C LYS A 347 -12.65 4.96 7.58
N LYS A 348 -13.55 5.80 8.07
CA LYS A 348 -14.65 6.35 7.26
C LYS A 348 -14.15 7.52 6.41
N VAL A 349 -14.79 7.77 5.28
CA VAL A 349 -14.55 8.96 4.46
C VAL A 349 -15.92 9.53 4.10
N SER A 350 -16.12 10.83 4.31
CA SER A 350 -17.41 11.49 4.08
C SER A 350 -17.25 12.57 3.03
N CYS A 351 -17.68 12.29 1.80
CA CYS A 351 -17.51 13.21 0.68
C CYS A 351 -18.85 13.67 0.14
N PHE A 352 -19.09 14.98 0.10
CA PHE A 352 -20.39 15.58 -0.18
C PHE A 352 -21.55 15.01 0.65
N GLY A 353 -21.25 14.47 1.84
CA GLY A 353 -22.23 13.83 2.73
C GLY A 353 -22.47 12.35 2.47
N PHE A 354 -21.81 11.76 1.46
CA PHE A 354 -21.83 10.32 1.22
C PHE A 354 -20.73 9.65 2.04
N VAL A 355 -21.13 8.74 2.92
CA VAL A 355 -20.24 8.04 3.85
C VAL A 355 -19.78 6.74 3.21
N MET A 356 -18.48 6.46 3.32
CA MET A 356 -17.82 5.28 2.77
C MET A 356 -16.76 4.79 3.74
N THR A 357 -16.34 3.52 3.62
CA THR A 357 -15.23 2.93 4.39
C THR A 357 -14.02 2.77 3.50
N TYR A 358 -12.85 3.26 3.94
CA TYR A 358 -11.58 3.13 3.25
C TYR A 358 -10.89 1.80 3.56
N HIS A 359 -10.54 1.06 2.52
CA HIS A 359 -9.79 -0.19 2.59
C HIS A 359 -8.33 0.05 2.21
N GLU A 360 -7.51 0.20 3.24
CA GLU A 360 -6.09 0.58 3.13
C GLU A 360 -5.23 -0.37 2.30
N GLU A 361 -5.51 -1.68 2.27
CA GLU A 361 -4.73 -2.63 1.45
C GLU A 361 -4.95 -2.47 -0.05
N THR A 362 -6.02 -1.78 -0.46
CA THR A 362 -6.43 -1.70 -1.88
C THR A 362 -6.66 -0.27 -2.38
N GLY A 363 -6.65 0.72 -1.50
CA GLY A 363 -7.02 2.10 -1.82
C GLY A 363 -8.49 2.33 -2.15
N LYS A 364 -9.36 1.33 -1.93
CA LYS A 364 -10.78 1.37 -2.35
C LYS A 364 -11.71 1.88 -1.27
N LEU A 365 -12.82 2.48 -1.71
CA LEU A 365 -13.92 2.92 -0.85
C LEU A 365 -15.09 1.96 -1.02
N ILE A 366 -15.57 1.41 0.10
CA ILE A 366 -16.71 0.49 0.14
C ILE A 366 -17.84 1.12 0.97
N ALA A 367 -19.05 1.16 0.43
CA ALA A 367 -20.22 1.65 1.17
C ALA A 367 -20.88 0.49 1.92
N THR A 368 -20.55 0.32 3.20
CA THR A 368 -21.14 -0.74 4.03
C THR A 368 -22.60 -0.45 4.36
N VAL A 369 -23.32 -1.45 4.87
CA VAL A 369 -24.72 -1.31 5.32
C VAL A 369 -24.90 -0.13 6.28
N ASP A 370 -23.96 0.10 7.19
CA ASP A 370 -24.04 1.18 8.17
C ASP A 370 -23.71 2.55 7.56
N ASP A 371 -22.78 2.60 6.60
CA ASP A 371 -22.44 3.82 5.87
C ASP A 371 -23.63 4.33 5.06
N VAL A 372 -24.36 3.42 4.43
CA VAL A 372 -25.54 3.74 3.64
C VAL A 372 -26.69 4.24 4.53
N LYS A 373 -26.87 3.68 5.73
CA LYS A 373 -27.86 4.19 6.71
C LYS A 373 -27.57 5.64 7.11
N VAL A 374 -26.30 6.00 7.29
CA VAL A 374 -25.91 7.38 7.61
C VAL A 374 -26.14 8.29 6.39
N SER A 375 -25.72 7.83 5.20
CA SER A 375 -25.88 8.56 3.94
C SER A 375 -27.35 8.82 3.57
N LEU A 376 -28.27 7.92 3.92
CA LEU A 376 -29.73 8.05 3.70
C LEU A 376 -30.35 9.25 4.43
N LYS A 377 -29.72 9.76 5.51
CA LYS A 377 -30.19 10.96 6.20
C LYS A 377 -30.11 12.21 5.32
N ILE A 378 -29.18 12.21 4.36
CA ILE A 378 -28.87 13.32 3.46
C ILE A 378 -29.49 13.05 2.08
N PHE A 379 -29.31 11.84 1.55
CA PHE A 379 -29.79 11.45 0.23
C PHE A 379 -31.06 10.60 0.31
N ARG A 380 -32.23 11.25 0.33
CA ARG A 380 -33.52 10.56 0.41
C ARG A 380 -33.84 9.63 -0.78
N TYR A 381 -33.15 9.81 -1.92
CA TYR A 381 -33.33 9.00 -3.12
C TYR A 381 -32.44 7.73 -3.16
N LEU A 382 -31.49 7.60 -2.23
CA LEU A 382 -30.53 6.48 -2.17
C LEU A 382 -31.23 5.14 -1.88
N ASP A 383 -32.43 5.18 -1.26
CA ASP A 383 -33.29 4.03 -0.97
C ASP A 383 -33.70 3.23 -2.24
N ARG A 384 -33.77 3.91 -3.40
CA ARG A 384 -34.12 3.26 -4.69
C ARG A 384 -32.96 2.54 -5.38
N ILE A 385 -31.72 2.78 -4.95
CA ILE A 385 -30.49 2.24 -5.56
C ILE A 385 -29.69 1.35 -4.58
N LEU A 386 -30.23 1.12 -3.37
CA LEU A 386 -29.65 0.29 -2.30
C LEU A 386 -29.01 -1.04 -2.74
N PRO A 387 -29.62 -1.85 -3.63
CA PRO A 387 -29.05 -3.16 -3.99
C PRO A 387 -27.69 -3.07 -4.71
N ASN A 388 -27.39 -1.92 -5.33
CA ASN A 388 -26.21 -1.75 -6.17
C ASN A 388 -25.06 -1.02 -5.47
N VAL A 389 -25.34 -0.40 -4.31
CA VAL A 389 -24.39 0.45 -3.57
C VAL A 389 -23.95 -0.19 -2.25
N VAL A 390 -24.80 -1.02 -1.64
CA VAL A 390 -24.49 -1.66 -0.35
C VAL A 390 -23.46 -2.77 -0.54
N ASN A 391 -22.38 -2.71 0.25
CA ASN A 391 -21.23 -3.63 0.24
C ASN A 391 -20.54 -3.75 -1.12
N SER A 392 -20.67 -2.74 -1.98
CA SER A 392 -19.93 -2.64 -3.24
C SER A 392 -18.82 -1.59 -3.14
N VAL A 393 -17.82 -1.72 -4.03
CA VAL A 393 -16.83 -0.67 -4.24
C VAL A 393 -17.54 0.50 -4.91
N VAL A 394 -17.45 1.67 -4.29
CA VAL A 394 -18.13 2.90 -4.71
C VAL A 394 -17.17 3.97 -5.20
N GLY A 395 -15.87 3.75 -5.00
CA GLY A 395 -14.82 4.63 -5.45
C GLY A 395 -13.46 4.18 -4.96
N ARG A 396 -12.48 5.04 -5.13
CA ARG A 396 -11.10 4.84 -4.69
C ARG A 396 -10.44 6.16 -4.35
N VAL A 397 -9.35 6.09 -3.59
CA VAL A 397 -8.56 7.25 -3.19
C VAL A 397 -7.15 7.15 -3.73
N GLU A 398 -6.67 8.25 -4.27
CA GLU A 398 -5.34 8.37 -4.87
C GLU A 398 -4.66 9.64 -4.35
N TYR A 399 -3.33 9.65 -4.39
CA TYR A 399 -2.57 10.87 -4.18
C TYR A 399 -2.91 11.90 -5.26
N VAL A 400 -2.97 13.19 -4.92
CA VAL A 400 -3.15 14.26 -5.93
C VAL A 400 -2.06 14.20 -7.00
N SER A 401 -0.87 13.78 -6.60
CA SER A 401 0.22 13.41 -7.49
C SER A 401 1.02 12.26 -6.87
N PRO A 402 0.96 11.04 -7.43
CA PRO A 402 1.84 9.95 -7.02
C PRO A 402 3.33 10.34 -7.14
N LEU A 403 3.66 11.23 -8.09
CA LEU A 403 5.00 11.72 -8.36
C LEU A 403 5.55 12.64 -7.26
N GLU A 404 4.75 13.58 -6.72
CA GLU A 404 5.20 14.46 -5.64
C GLU A 404 5.42 13.71 -4.33
N HIS A 405 4.56 12.73 -4.02
CA HIS A 405 4.76 11.89 -2.83
C HIS A 405 5.98 10.97 -2.95
N SER A 406 6.36 10.57 -4.17
CA SER A 406 7.58 9.81 -4.43
C SER A 406 8.88 10.60 -4.22
N GLN A 407 8.82 11.94 -4.10
CA GLN A 407 10.01 12.78 -3.92
C GLN A 407 10.68 12.60 -2.54
N SER A 408 9.98 11.99 -1.56
CA SER A 408 10.44 11.86 -0.17
C SER A 408 11.08 10.51 0.18
N ASN A 409 10.86 9.45 -0.62
CA ASN A 409 11.31 8.09 -0.30
C ASN A 409 12.04 7.43 -1.49
N SER A 410 13.34 7.21 -1.34
CA SER A 410 14.27 6.67 -2.35
C SER A 410 14.07 5.19 -2.72
N GLY A 411 13.13 4.48 -2.09
CA GLY A 411 13.03 3.01 -2.18
C GLY A 411 12.00 2.39 -3.14
N ALA A 412 11.03 3.14 -3.68
CA ALA A 412 9.82 2.51 -4.26
C ALA A 412 9.27 3.10 -5.58
N LEU A 413 10.10 3.71 -6.44
CA LEU A 413 9.66 4.20 -7.76
C LEU A 413 8.99 3.08 -8.61
N SER A 414 9.46 1.83 -8.51
CA SER A 414 8.95 0.70 -9.29
C SER A 414 7.48 0.31 -9.01
N ASN A 415 6.91 0.79 -7.91
CA ASN A 415 5.52 0.55 -7.52
C ASN A 415 4.57 1.63 -8.05
N ILE A 416 5.12 2.72 -8.61
CA ILE A 416 4.34 3.78 -9.24
C ILE A 416 4.08 3.36 -10.66
N LEU A 417 2.79 3.16 -10.92
CA LEU A 417 2.27 2.73 -12.19
C LEU A 417 1.31 3.82 -12.66
N GLU A 418 1.59 4.39 -13.82
CA GLU A 418 0.67 5.29 -14.52
C GLU A 418 0.65 4.95 -16.00
N ALA A 419 -0.53 5.05 -16.61
CA ALA A 419 -0.71 4.88 -18.03
C ALA A 419 -1.35 6.16 -18.63
N PRO A 420 -1.04 6.50 -19.89
CA PRO A 420 -1.84 7.47 -20.62
C PRO A 420 -3.28 6.96 -20.76
N CYS A 421 -4.24 7.89 -20.73
CA CYS A 421 -5.66 7.60 -20.84
C CYS A 421 -6.08 7.25 -22.25
N GLU A 422 -5.93 8.23 -23.15
CA GLU A 422 -6.13 8.04 -24.59
C GLU A 422 -4.76 8.07 -25.26
N VAL A 423 -4.51 7.15 -26.19
CA VAL A 423 -3.26 7.13 -26.98
C VAL A 423 -3.60 7.01 -28.45
N LYS A 424 -3.25 8.03 -29.23
CA LYS A 424 -3.58 8.08 -30.66
C LYS A 424 -2.47 7.49 -31.51
N TRP A 425 -2.52 6.17 -31.69
CA TRP A 425 -1.60 5.48 -32.58
C TRP A 425 -1.88 5.79 -34.05
N SER A 426 -0.80 5.94 -34.83
CA SER A 426 -0.86 6.04 -36.28
C SER A 426 0.27 5.23 -36.91
N ASN A 427 -0.03 4.56 -38.03
CA ASN A 427 1.00 3.87 -38.81
C ASN A 427 2.05 4.84 -39.40
N SER A 428 1.73 6.14 -39.46
CA SER A 428 2.65 7.21 -39.86
C SER A 428 3.66 7.60 -38.77
N TYR A 429 3.39 7.28 -37.50
CA TYR A 429 4.25 7.64 -36.37
C TYR A 429 5.35 6.60 -36.19
N GLN A 430 6.32 6.63 -37.10
CA GLN A 430 7.47 5.75 -37.07
C GLN A 430 8.73 6.49 -36.67
N ILE A 431 9.58 5.81 -35.91
CA ILE A 431 10.91 6.31 -35.52
C ILE A 431 11.91 5.15 -35.63
N LYS A 432 13.17 5.48 -35.94
CA LYS A 432 14.25 4.49 -36.09
C LYS A 432 15.44 4.87 -35.22
N PRO A 433 15.40 4.58 -33.91
CA PRO A 433 16.44 4.99 -32.96
C PRO A 433 17.78 4.25 -33.12
N ALA A 434 17.78 3.12 -33.84
CA ALA A 434 18.98 2.30 -34.09
C ALA A 434 19.88 2.83 -35.23
N GLU A 435 19.55 3.97 -35.83
CA GLU A 435 20.42 4.63 -36.81
C GLU A 435 21.54 5.42 -36.10
N GLU A 436 22.69 5.57 -36.76
CA GLU A 436 23.86 6.27 -36.21
C GLU A 436 23.51 7.70 -35.75
N GLY A 437 23.79 8.02 -34.48
CA GLY A 437 23.45 9.30 -33.85
C GLY A 437 22.04 9.40 -33.27
N GLY A 438 21.20 8.37 -33.37
CA GLY A 438 19.86 8.32 -32.80
C GLY A 438 18.84 9.23 -33.51
N LYS A 439 17.61 9.28 -32.98
CA LYS A 439 16.52 10.14 -33.49
C LYS A 439 15.85 10.91 -32.36
N CYS A 440 15.39 12.12 -32.66
CA CYS A 440 14.64 12.94 -31.73
C CYS A 440 13.24 13.22 -32.26
N LEU A 441 12.23 13.10 -31.41
CA LEU A 441 10.90 13.63 -31.64
C LEU A 441 10.84 15.04 -31.05
N TYR A 442 10.71 16.04 -31.91
CA TYR A 442 10.42 17.43 -31.54
C TYR A 442 8.92 17.66 -31.67
N PHE A 443 8.30 18.39 -30.75
CA PHE A 443 6.90 18.78 -30.82
C PHE A 443 6.62 20.00 -29.93
N VAL A 444 5.56 20.73 -30.23
CA VAL A 444 5.06 21.84 -29.41
C VAL A 444 3.76 21.39 -28.77
N ALA A 445 3.57 21.62 -27.47
CA ALA A 445 2.35 21.22 -26.79
C ALA A 445 1.88 22.22 -25.74
N ALA A 446 0.56 22.25 -25.51
CA ALA A 446 -0.09 22.97 -24.43
C ALA A 446 -1.12 22.07 -23.73
N SER A 447 -1.10 22.04 -22.40
CA SER A 447 -2.10 21.34 -21.59
C SER A 447 -2.11 21.90 -20.16
N LYS A 448 -3.28 21.83 -19.51
CA LYS A 448 -3.42 22.06 -18.06
C LYS A 448 -2.98 20.85 -17.23
N GLY A 449 -2.93 19.67 -17.84
CA GLY A 449 -2.59 18.42 -17.17
C GLY A 449 -1.39 17.75 -17.81
N ASP A 450 -1.38 16.42 -17.74
CA ASP A 450 -0.25 15.60 -18.15
C ASP A 450 -0.23 15.35 -19.65
N ILE A 451 0.94 15.56 -20.25
CA ILE A 451 1.22 15.22 -21.65
C ILE A 451 2.00 13.91 -21.69
N PHE A 452 1.46 12.89 -22.34
CA PHE A 452 2.16 11.62 -22.51
C PHE A 452 2.75 11.49 -23.92
N VAL A 453 4.01 11.06 -23.99
CA VAL A 453 4.66 10.65 -25.24
C VAL A 453 5.09 9.20 -25.12
N VAL A 454 4.58 8.34 -25.99
CA VAL A 454 4.75 6.89 -25.92
C VAL A 454 5.63 6.42 -27.08
N PHE A 455 6.67 5.65 -26.78
CA PHE A 455 7.52 4.95 -27.73
C PHE A 455 7.33 3.45 -27.57
N SER A 456 7.21 2.72 -28.68
CA SER A 456 6.92 1.29 -28.61
C SER A 456 7.53 0.49 -29.76
N ALA A 457 7.86 -0.77 -29.47
CA ALA A 457 8.12 -1.78 -30.49
C ALA A 457 6.81 -2.38 -31.03
N ILE A 458 5.84 -2.68 -30.14
CA ILE A 458 4.53 -3.25 -30.47
C ILE A 458 3.45 -2.41 -29.77
N PRO A 459 2.74 -1.51 -30.48
CA PRO A 459 1.76 -0.60 -29.89
C PRO A 459 0.69 -1.26 -29.00
N ARG A 460 0.27 -2.49 -29.31
CA ARG A 460 -0.73 -3.21 -28.49
C ARG A 460 -0.17 -3.82 -27.20
N ASP A 461 1.14 -4.04 -27.14
CA ASP A 461 1.82 -4.67 -26.01
C ASP A 461 2.52 -3.62 -25.15
N LYS A 462 1.87 -3.28 -24.03
CA LYS A 462 2.36 -2.27 -23.07
C LYS A 462 3.70 -2.61 -22.45
N THR A 463 4.12 -3.89 -22.44
CA THR A 463 5.44 -4.27 -21.93
C THR A 463 6.59 -3.79 -22.82
N THR A 464 6.27 -3.47 -24.08
CA THR A 464 7.19 -2.93 -25.08
C THR A 464 7.16 -1.41 -25.16
N TRP A 465 6.63 -0.74 -24.13
CA TRP A 465 6.49 0.72 -24.11
C TRP A 465 7.58 1.35 -23.26
N TYR A 466 8.13 2.46 -23.76
CA TYR A 466 8.62 3.55 -22.94
C TYR A 466 7.64 4.70 -23.07
N HIS A 467 7.18 5.30 -21.98
CA HIS A 467 6.37 6.51 -22.07
C HIS A 467 6.85 7.57 -21.11
N LEU A 468 6.85 8.80 -21.61
CA LEU A 468 7.22 9.99 -20.85
C LEU A 468 5.95 10.76 -20.49
N GLN A 469 5.77 11.09 -19.23
CA GLN A 469 4.76 11.99 -18.71
C GLN A 469 5.40 13.33 -18.42
N ILE A 470 4.91 14.38 -19.07
CA ILE A 470 5.36 15.76 -18.89
C ILE A 470 4.22 16.50 -18.19
N SER A 471 4.44 16.88 -16.94
CA SER A 471 3.45 17.51 -16.07
C SER A 471 3.97 18.84 -15.52
N PHE A 472 3.09 19.67 -14.98
CA PHE A 472 3.46 20.89 -14.24
C PHE A 472 4.16 20.57 -12.90
N GLN A 473 4.07 19.31 -12.45
CA GLN A 473 4.68 18.82 -11.21
C GLN A 473 6.06 18.20 -11.40
N GLY A 474 6.37 17.73 -12.61
CA GLY A 474 7.65 17.10 -12.95
C GLY A 474 7.55 16.28 -14.22
N VAL A 475 8.65 15.61 -14.57
CA VAL A 475 8.74 14.76 -15.76
C VAL A 475 9.09 13.34 -15.35
N ALA A 476 8.29 12.37 -15.79
CA ALA A 476 8.41 10.97 -15.39
C ALA A 476 8.54 10.06 -16.61
N LEU A 477 9.52 9.16 -16.60
CA LEU A 477 9.72 8.14 -17.63
C LEU A 477 9.37 6.76 -17.07
N TYR A 478 8.54 6.05 -17.82
CA TYR A 478 8.07 4.72 -17.49
C TYR A 478 8.54 3.71 -18.53
N LYS A 479 8.82 2.48 -18.09
CA LYS A 479 9.08 1.31 -18.94
C LYS A 479 8.10 0.21 -18.56
N GLY A 480 7.32 -0.28 -19.52
CA GLY A 480 6.33 -1.32 -19.23
C GLY A 480 5.32 -0.91 -18.15
N LEU A 481 4.92 0.37 -18.13
CA LEU A 481 4.10 1.04 -17.11
C LEU A 481 4.77 1.32 -15.77
N LYS A 482 5.98 0.83 -15.52
CA LYS A 482 6.70 1.06 -14.26
C LYS A 482 7.58 2.30 -14.36
N LEU A 483 7.51 3.18 -13.37
CA LEU A 483 8.36 4.36 -13.32
C LEU A 483 9.84 3.95 -13.19
N VAL A 484 10.69 4.46 -14.09
CA VAL A 484 12.13 4.18 -14.13
C VAL A 484 12.99 5.43 -13.89
N LYS A 485 12.47 6.62 -14.20
CA LYS A 485 13.15 7.90 -13.97
C LYS A 485 12.14 9.00 -13.70
N TYR A 486 12.49 9.92 -12.80
CA TYR A 486 11.72 11.12 -12.51
C TYR A 486 12.67 12.32 -12.41
N GLU A 487 12.23 13.46 -12.94
CA GLU A 487 12.91 14.75 -12.91
C GLU A 487 11.98 15.81 -12.30
N GLY A 488 12.45 16.44 -11.23
CA GLY A 488 11.69 17.38 -10.41
C GLY A 488 12.03 18.85 -10.66
N ASP A 489 13.04 19.18 -11.46
CA ASP A 489 13.42 20.57 -11.73
C ASP A 489 12.22 21.36 -12.29
N LYS A 490 11.95 22.54 -11.72
CA LYS A 490 10.86 23.44 -12.14
C LYS A 490 11.00 23.88 -13.60
N SER A 491 12.23 24.02 -14.08
CA SER A 491 12.53 24.42 -15.45
C SER A 491 12.38 23.28 -16.46
N ALA A 492 12.22 22.03 -16.00
CA ALA A 492 11.98 20.87 -16.85
C ALA A 492 10.48 20.57 -17.07
N ARG A 493 9.58 21.26 -16.36
CA ARG A 493 8.15 20.92 -16.27
C ARG A 493 7.32 21.55 -17.39
N SER A 494 6.11 21.03 -17.59
CA SER A 494 5.09 21.71 -18.41
C SER A 494 4.63 23.02 -17.76
N LEU A 495 4.15 23.95 -18.60
CA LEU A 495 3.60 25.23 -18.15
C LEU A 495 2.24 25.10 -17.43
N GLY A 496 1.54 23.97 -17.54
CA GLY A 496 0.28 23.71 -16.84
C GLY A 496 -0.88 24.62 -17.26
N ASP A 497 -0.84 25.18 -18.46
CA ASP A 497 -1.91 26.00 -19.03
C ASP A 497 -2.27 25.51 -20.45
N SER A 498 -3.56 25.43 -20.74
CA SER A 498 -4.09 24.97 -22.04
C SER A 498 -3.78 25.91 -23.20
N LYS A 499 -3.27 27.12 -22.94
CA LYS A 499 -3.00 28.15 -23.95
C LYS A 499 -1.53 28.50 -24.08
N LEU A 500 -0.68 28.01 -23.20
CA LEU A 500 0.75 28.30 -23.22
C LEU A 500 1.49 27.13 -23.87
N PHE A 501 1.86 27.34 -25.14
CA PHE A 501 2.61 26.37 -25.91
C PHE A 501 4.08 26.39 -25.54
N GLN A 502 4.65 25.20 -25.38
CA GLN A 502 6.07 25.02 -25.10
C GLN A 502 6.65 23.96 -26.04
N PRO A 503 7.83 24.20 -26.62
CA PRO A 503 8.53 23.21 -27.45
C PRO A 503 9.26 22.18 -26.58
N TYR A 504 9.05 20.90 -26.88
CA TYR A 504 9.69 19.77 -26.23
C TYR A 504 10.43 18.92 -27.26
N PHE A 505 11.46 18.21 -26.81
CA PHE A 505 12.06 17.16 -27.61
C PHE A 505 12.45 15.95 -26.76
N ILE A 506 12.34 14.77 -27.37
CA ILE A 506 12.74 13.50 -26.76
C ILE A 506 13.59 12.75 -27.76
N CYS A 507 14.83 12.45 -27.40
CA CYS A 507 15.71 11.66 -28.24
C CYS A 507 15.94 10.28 -27.68
N ILE A 508 16.03 9.32 -28.60
CA ILE A 508 16.28 7.92 -28.30
C ILE A 508 17.39 7.43 -29.22
N GLU A 509 18.31 6.68 -28.63
CA GLU A 509 19.38 5.98 -29.32
C GLU A 509 19.39 4.52 -28.83
N GLU A 510 19.22 3.56 -29.75
CA GLU A 510 19.32 2.13 -29.44
C GLU A 510 20.65 1.59 -29.97
N ASP A 511 21.55 1.21 -29.07
CA ASP A 511 22.83 0.60 -29.40
C ASP A 511 22.73 -0.91 -29.18
N MET A 512 22.62 -1.64 -30.30
CA MET A 512 22.45 -3.09 -30.30
C MET A 512 23.73 -3.83 -29.88
N ASP A 513 24.90 -3.24 -30.09
CA ASP A 513 26.20 -3.86 -29.79
C ASP A 513 26.50 -3.77 -28.30
N LYS A 514 26.24 -2.61 -27.69
CA LYS A 514 26.40 -2.39 -26.25
C LYS A 514 25.18 -2.83 -25.42
N GLN A 515 24.11 -3.30 -26.08
CA GLN A 515 22.83 -3.66 -25.48
C GLN A 515 22.29 -2.58 -24.53
N GLN A 516 22.13 -1.37 -25.07
CA GLN A 516 21.63 -0.25 -24.28
C GLN A 516 20.67 0.65 -25.07
N THR A 517 19.72 1.26 -24.36
CA THR A 517 18.85 2.31 -24.89
C THR A 517 19.11 3.60 -24.11
N TYR A 518 19.54 4.65 -24.80
CA TYR A 518 19.77 5.96 -24.21
C TYR A 518 18.63 6.91 -24.57
N ILE A 519 17.97 7.48 -23.56
CA ILE A 519 16.82 8.36 -23.69
C ILE A 519 17.16 9.71 -23.04
N ARG A 520 16.89 10.80 -23.75
CA ARG A 520 17.04 12.17 -23.23
C ARG A 520 15.80 13.00 -23.52
N TYR A 521 15.40 13.79 -22.54
CA TYR A 521 14.30 14.73 -22.62
C TYR A 521 14.81 16.14 -22.38
N GLY A 522 14.24 17.09 -23.12
CA GLY A 522 14.52 18.50 -22.92
C GLY A 522 13.48 19.42 -23.51
N ILE A 523 13.71 20.71 -23.27
CA ILE A 523 12.86 21.81 -23.73
C ILE A 523 13.61 22.57 -24.83
N GLY A 524 12.96 22.73 -25.97
CA GLY A 524 13.50 23.46 -27.12
C GLY A 524 13.46 24.97 -26.92
N SER A 525 14.11 25.71 -27.81
CA SER A 525 13.92 27.16 -27.92
C SER A 525 12.84 27.50 -28.95
N ASP A 526 12.18 28.64 -28.79
CA ASP A 526 11.06 29.08 -29.65
C ASP A 526 11.38 29.08 -31.16
N ASN A 527 12.66 29.25 -31.53
CA ASN A 527 13.10 29.47 -32.92
C ASN A 527 14.30 28.62 -33.37
N SER A 528 14.75 27.64 -32.58
CA SER A 528 15.88 26.79 -33.01
C SER A 528 15.82 25.38 -32.41
N GLU A 529 16.39 24.42 -33.14
CA GLU A 529 16.57 23.03 -32.68
C GLU A 529 17.58 22.91 -31.52
N LYS A 530 18.09 24.04 -31.02
CA LYS A 530 18.82 24.14 -29.74
C LYS A 530 17.87 23.90 -28.59
N GLY A 531 18.33 23.12 -27.63
CA GLY A 531 17.51 22.69 -26.52
C GLY A 531 18.32 22.41 -25.27
N LEU A 532 17.66 22.58 -24.13
CA LEU A 532 18.21 22.29 -22.82
C LEU A 532 17.80 20.89 -22.40
N ILE A 533 18.78 20.01 -22.14
CA ILE A 533 18.53 18.64 -21.69
C ILE A 533 18.41 18.66 -20.16
N TYR A 534 17.23 18.29 -19.66
CA TYR A 534 16.97 18.24 -18.23
C TYR A 534 17.01 16.82 -17.67
N MET A 535 16.64 15.82 -18.47
CA MET A 535 16.55 14.45 -17.98
C MET A 535 17.22 13.48 -18.95
N VAL A 536 18.06 12.60 -18.41
CA VAL A 536 18.72 11.52 -19.14
C VAL A 536 18.49 10.18 -18.45
N TYR A 537 18.34 9.12 -19.24
CA TYR A 537 18.17 7.75 -18.74
C TYR A 537 18.88 6.78 -19.67
N THR A 538 19.68 5.88 -19.09
CA THR A 538 20.35 4.79 -19.83
C THR A 538 19.82 3.46 -19.34
N ASP A 539 19.08 2.77 -20.20
CA ASP A 539 18.66 1.40 -19.97
C ASP A 539 19.77 0.44 -20.44
N LYS A 540 20.32 -0.35 -19.51
CA LYS A 540 21.37 -1.35 -19.80
C LYS A 540 20.81 -2.74 -20.13
N SER A 541 19.51 -2.86 -20.32
CA SER A 541 18.89 -4.10 -20.80
C SER A 541 18.85 -4.14 -22.33
N LYS A 542 18.62 -5.33 -22.87
CA LYS A 542 18.51 -5.55 -24.32
C LYS A 542 17.50 -4.55 -24.94
N PRO A 543 17.91 -3.77 -25.96
CA PRO A 543 17.01 -2.85 -26.65
C PRO A 543 15.76 -3.57 -27.18
N ILE A 544 14.61 -2.92 -27.02
CA ILE A 544 13.31 -3.53 -27.38
C ILE A 544 13.00 -3.37 -28.87
N GLY A 545 13.77 -2.56 -29.60
CA GLY A 545 13.59 -2.33 -31.03
C GLY A 545 12.41 -1.39 -31.27
N ILE A 546 12.52 -0.16 -30.74
CA ILE A 546 11.48 0.87 -30.85
C ILE A 546 11.25 1.19 -32.33
N ARG A 547 9.98 1.20 -32.75
CA ARG A 547 9.58 1.45 -34.14
C ARG A 547 8.53 2.54 -34.26
N PHE A 548 7.78 2.78 -33.20
CA PHE A 548 6.65 3.68 -33.21
C PHE A 548 6.76 4.70 -32.09
N TYR A 549 6.20 5.88 -32.34
CA TYR A 549 5.91 6.86 -31.31
C TYR A 549 4.42 7.22 -31.33
N SER A 550 3.92 7.86 -30.30
CA SER A 550 2.55 8.33 -30.19
C SER A 550 2.43 9.36 -29.07
N PHE A 551 1.30 10.06 -29.05
CA PHE A 551 0.95 10.97 -27.97
C PHE A 551 -0.28 10.42 -27.24
N GLY A 552 -0.36 10.73 -25.95
CA GLY A 552 -1.52 10.44 -25.13
C GLY A 552 -1.87 11.54 -24.15
N SER A 553 -3.12 11.57 -23.74
CA SER A 553 -3.64 12.49 -22.73
C SER A 553 -3.70 11.87 -21.34
N GLY A 554 -3.53 12.72 -20.33
CA GLY A 554 -4.05 12.43 -18.99
C GLY A 554 -5.55 12.73 -18.92
N GLU A 555 -6.02 13.23 -17.78
CA GLU A 555 -7.42 13.64 -17.56
C GLU A 555 -7.81 14.95 -18.27
N ASN A 556 -6.83 15.70 -18.78
CA ASN A 556 -7.05 16.99 -19.42
C ASN A 556 -6.69 16.94 -20.91
N ASP A 557 -7.38 17.77 -21.67
CA ASP A 557 -7.14 17.94 -23.09
C ASP A 557 -5.69 18.38 -23.38
N ILE A 558 -5.17 17.96 -24.52
CA ILE A 558 -3.86 18.37 -25.02
C ILE A 558 -3.99 18.86 -26.45
N GLU A 559 -3.36 20.01 -26.70
CA GLU A 559 -3.07 20.47 -28.05
C GLU A 559 -1.62 20.12 -28.37
N ILE A 560 -1.40 19.28 -29.38
CA ILE A 560 -0.08 19.03 -29.96
C ILE A 560 0.00 19.79 -31.28
N MET A 561 1.14 20.41 -31.54
CA MET A 561 1.49 21.06 -32.81
C MET A 561 2.91 20.68 -33.22
N ASP A 562 3.17 20.70 -34.52
CA ASP A 562 4.53 20.65 -35.08
C ASP A 562 5.37 19.44 -34.63
N ALA A 563 4.72 18.28 -34.47
CA ALA A 563 5.45 17.06 -34.12
C ALA A 563 6.23 16.52 -35.33
N ARG A 564 7.54 16.32 -35.19
CA ARG A 564 8.40 15.82 -36.26
C ARG A 564 9.61 15.07 -35.73
N ILE A 565 10.15 14.17 -36.55
CA ILE A 565 11.41 13.48 -36.26
C ILE A 565 12.57 14.27 -36.84
N ILE A 566 13.53 14.63 -35.99
CA ILE A 566 14.79 15.28 -36.35
C ILE A 566 15.97 14.34 -36.11
N GLY A 567 17.09 14.57 -36.82
CA GLY A 567 18.29 13.75 -36.68
C GLY A 567 18.95 13.95 -35.32
N GLY A 568 19.33 12.87 -34.64
CA GLY A 568 19.92 12.96 -33.31
C GLY A 568 21.30 13.64 -33.28
N SER A 569 22.01 13.75 -34.41
CA SER A 569 23.28 14.49 -34.56
C SER A 569 23.14 15.95 -35.03
N ALA A 570 21.95 16.38 -35.50
CA ALA A 570 21.64 17.80 -35.75
C ALA A 570 21.57 18.64 -34.45
N THR A 571 21.73 17.95 -33.32
CA THR A 571 21.59 18.45 -31.96
C THR A 571 22.91 18.89 -31.32
N GLY A 572 23.94 19.17 -32.12
CA GLY A 572 25.25 19.67 -31.67
C GLY A 572 25.22 21.02 -30.94
N GLU A 573 24.03 21.56 -30.69
CA GLU A 573 23.76 22.79 -29.95
C GLU A 573 22.86 22.56 -28.73
N MET A 574 22.82 21.33 -28.21
CA MET A 574 22.14 21.01 -26.95
C MET A 574 23.06 21.15 -25.75
N GLU A 575 22.60 21.89 -24.74
CA GLU A 575 23.33 22.08 -23.49
C GLU A 575 22.73 21.21 -22.39
N CYS A 576 23.60 20.53 -21.64
CA CYS A 576 23.20 19.76 -20.47
C CYS A 576 22.85 20.74 -19.34
N THR A 577 21.68 20.56 -18.72
CA THR A 577 21.23 21.35 -17.57
C THR A 577 20.48 20.43 -16.58
N GLY A 578 19.84 20.99 -15.56
CA GLY A 578 19.02 20.22 -14.61
C GLY A 578 19.79 19.13 -13.88
N GLY A 579 21.07 19.37 -13.55
CA GLY A 579 21.92 18.38 -12.88
C GLY A 579 22.60 17.36 -13.81
N THR A 580 22.62 17.62 -15.11
CA THR A 580 23.37 16.83 -16.10
C THR A 580 24.62 17.57 -16.59
N VAL A 581 25.68 16.82 -16.95
CA VAL A 581 26.93 17.36 -17.49
C VAL A 581 27.34 16.64 -18.77
N MET A 582 28.05 17.35 -19.65
CA MET A 582 28.53 16.79 -20.90
C MET A 582 29.79 15.95 -20.66
N VAL A 583 29.73 14.65 -20.94
CA VAL A 583 30.86 13.71 -20.88
C VAL A 583 30.87 12.90 -22.18
N ASP A 584 32.02 12.90 -22.88
CA ASP A 584 32.20 12.19 -24.16
C ASP A 584 31.12 12.47 -25.22
N GLY A 585 30.62 13.72 -25.26
CA GLY A 585 29.56 14.14 -26.20
C GLY A 585 28.14 13.67 -25.85
N ARG A 586 27.92 13.18 -24.62
CA ARG A 586 26.60 12.81 -24.09
C ARG A 586 26.34 13.52 -22.77
N CYS A 587 25.09 13.89 -22.52
CA CYS A 587 24.69 14.36 -21.19
C CYS A 587 24.56 13.16 -20.24
N VAL A 588 25.30 13.18 -19.16
CA VAL A 588 25.21 12.19 -18.08
C VAL A 588 24.76 12.90 -16.81
N GLU A 589 24.11 12.18 -15.90
CA GLU A 589 23.79 12.75 -14.60
C GLU A 589 25.07 13.08 -13.83
N ASP A 590 25.13 14.27 -13.27
CA ASP A 590 26.29 14.74 -12.52
C ASP A 590 26.21 14.37 -11.04
N CYS A 591 25.99 13.10 -10.73
CA CYS A 591 25.84 12.65 -9.34
C CYS A 591 27.18 12.48 -8.62
N HIS A 592 27.15 12.26 -7.31
CA HIS A 592 28.34 11.82 -6.57
C HIS A 592 28.86 10.48 -7.14
N PRO A 593 30.20 10.24 -7.21
CA PRO A 593 30.78 9.05 -7.84
C PRO A 593 30.31 7.71 -7.26
N GLU A 594 29.86 7.70 -6.00
CA GLU A 594 29.32 6.50 -5.35
C GLU A 594 27.79 6.35 -5.54
N CYS A 595 27.14 7.23 -6.31
CA CYS A 595 25.71 7.16 -6.60
C CYS A 595 25.43 6.53 -7.98
N ASN A 596 24.49 5.58 -8.02
CA ASN A 596 23.80 5.14 -9.23
C ASN A 596 22.51 5.97 -9.45
N GLY A 597 22.71 7.22 -9.85
CA GLY A 597 21.66 8.23 -10.06
C GLY A 597 21.39 9.10 -8.83
N CYS A 598 20.88 10.31 -9.07
CA CYS A 598 20.63 11.35 -8.06
C CYS A 598 19.21 11.25 -7.52
N ILE A 599 18.97 11.73 -6.30
CA ILE A 599 17.59 11.89 -5.78
C ILE A 599 16.87 12.98 -6.59
N PRO A 600 15.59 12.78 -6.99
CA PRO A 600 14.89 13.74 -7.86
C PRO A 600 14.69 15.15 -7.29
N LYS A 601 14.73 15.31 -5.96
CA LYS A 601 14.60 16.61 -5.29
C LYS A 601 15.87 17.47 -5.40
N SER A 602 17.03 16.83 -5.60
CA SER A 602 18.34 17.48 -5.75
C SER A 602 19.06 16.94 -7.00
N PRO A 603 18.58 17.27 -8.23
CA PRO A 603 19.22 16.83 -9.47
C PRO A 603 20.69 17.28 -9.52
N GLY A 604 21.61 16.36 -9.84
CA GLY A 604 23.06 16.64 -9.89
C GLY A 604 23.73 16.79 -8.53
N SER A 605 23.13 16.31 -7.44
CA SER A 605 23.75 16.39 -6.11
C SER A 605 25.09 15.65 -6.05
N LYS A 606 26.06 16.32 -5.44
CA LYS A 606 27.40 15.79 -5.13
C LYS A 606 27.51 15.25 -3.70
N LEU A 607 26.40 15.15 -2.98
CA LEU A 607 26.38 14.55 -1.66
C LEU A 607 26.23 13.04 -1.77
N ASP A 608 27.07 12.30 -1.05
CA ASP A 608 27.01 10.84 -0.95
C ASP A 608 25.81 10.33 -0.15
N THR A 609 25.06 11.22 0.49
CA THR A 609 23.79 10.97 1.17
C THR A 609 22.56 11.26 0.30
N GLU A 610 22.74 11.95 -0.83
CA GLU A 610 21.67 12.31 -1.75
C GLU A 610 21.70 11.43 -3.02
N CYS A 611 22.05 10.16 -2.84
CA CYS A 611 22.05 9.15 -3.88
C CYS A 611 20.69 8.45 -3.98
N ARG A 612 20.24 8.17 -5.21
CA ARG A 612 19.08 7.30 -5.43
C ARG A 612 19.38 5.86 -5.02
N LEU A 613 20.52 5.35 -5.46
CA LEU A 613 21.04 4.02 -5.12
C LEU A 613 22.56 4.14 -4.97
N CYS A 614 23.16 3.36 -4.09
CA CYS A 614 24.62 3.30 -4.00
C CYS A 614 25.19 2.43 -5.12
N GLN A 615 26.27 2.90 -5.74
CA GLN A 615 26.97 2.17 -6.81
C GLN A 615 27.67 0.93 -6.25
N HIS A 616 28.29 1.05 -5.08
CA HIS A 616 29.00 -0.05 -4.41
C HIS A 616 28.28 -0.45 -3.12
N PHE A 617 28.46 0.31 -2.03
CA PHE A 617 27.87 -0.03 -0.74
C PHE A 617 27.10 1.13 -0.09
N SER A 618 26.10 0.79 0.73
CA SER A 618 25.31 1.74 1.52
C SER A 618 25.52 1.57 3.04
N ILE A 619 25.45 2.69 3.77
CA ILE A 619 25.55 2.76 5.23
C ILE A 619 24.46 3.69 5.77
N GLN A 620 23.72 3.27 6.79
CA GLN A 620 22.81 4.15 7.54
C GLN A 620 23.61 5.07 8.48
N GLN A 621 23.32 6.38 8.43
CA GLN A 621 23.88 7.40 9.33
C GLN A 621 22.96 7.64 10.53
N ASP A 622 23.51 8.28 11.57
CA ASP A 622 22.85 8.55 12.86
C ASP A 622 21.59 9.44 12.74
N ASP A 623 21.45 10.17 11.64
CA ASP A 623 20.29 11.02 11.33
C ASP A 623 19.20 10.30 10.50
N GLY A 624 19.36 8.99 10.30
CA GLY A 624 18.46 8.17 9.47
C GLY A 624 18.71 8.28 7.96
N THR A 625 19.73 9.01 7.52
CA THR A 625 20.08 9.13 6.09
C THR A 625 20.99 7.99 5.63
N THR A 626 20.87 7.59 4.37
CA THR A 626 21.72 6.54 3.78
C THR A 626 22.90 7.17 3.03
N LYS A 627 24.13 6.84 3.43
CA LYS A 627 25.37 7.28 2.80
C LYS A 627 25.97 6.19 1.91
N CYS A 628 26.37 6.53 0.69
CA CYS A 628 27.04 5.64 -0.24
C CYS A 628 28.56 5.70 -0.13
N VAL A 629 29.22 4.55 -0.14
CA VAL A 629 30.68 4.42 0.00
C VAL A 629 31.25 3.38 -0.96
N GLY A 630 32.50 3.58 -1.38
CA GLY A 630 33.21 2.66 -2.29
C GLY A 630 33.69 1.38 -1.63
N GLU A 631 33.99 1.41 -0.33
CA GLU A 631 34.41 0.25 0.47
C GLU A 631 33.76 0.27 1.86
N CYS A 632 33.48 -0.91 2.42
CA CYS A 632 32.93 -0.98 3.78
C CYS A 632 33.98 -0.55 4.83
N PRO A 633 33.61 0.31 5.78
CA PRO A 633 34.49 0.71 6.88
C PRO A 633 34.95 -0.47 7.75
N GLU A 634 36.06 -0.29 8.45
CA GLU A 634 36.67 -1.30 9.33
C GLU A 634 35.64 -1.86 10.34
N GLY A 635 35.53 -3.20 10.41
CA GLY A 635 34.54 -3.93 11.23
C GLY A 635 33.17 -4.18 10.56
N LYS A 636 33.00 -3.77 9.30
CA LYS A 636 31.81 -4.05 8.48
C LYS A 636 32.18 -4.84 7.22
N LYS A 637 31.31 -5.75 6.80
CA LYS A 637 31.42 -6.54 5.56
C LYS A 637 30.23 -6.30 4.65
N ALA A 638 30.37 -6.65 3.38
CA ALA A 638 29.25 -6.64 2.43
C ALA A 638 28.19 -7.67 2.85
N ALA A 639 26.93 -7.24 2.92
CA ALA A 639 25.79 -8.11 3.16
C ALA A 639 25.58 -9.10 2.00
N PRO A 640 24.82 -10.20 2.20
CA PRO A 640 24.53 -11.17 1.14
C PRO A 640 23.85 -10.56 -0.09
N ASN A 641 23.16 -9.43 0.06
CA ASN A 641 22.58 -8.66 -1.04
C ASN A 641 23.63 -7.96 -1.93
N GLY A 642 24.89 -7.92 -1.50
CA GLY A 642 26.03 -7.35 -2.23
C GLY A 642 26.15 -5.82 -2.21
N VAL A 643 25.22 -5.09 -1.58
CA VAL A 643 25.09 -3.63 -1.72
C VAL A 643 25.01 -2.89 -0.37
N THR A 644 24.82 -3.58 0.75
CA THR A 644 24.76 -2.93 2.07
C THR A 644 25.95 -3.34 2.94
N CYS A 645 26.58 -2.40 3.64
CA CYS A 645 27.60 -2.74 4.63
C CYS A 645 26.92 -3.13 5.95
N ILE A 646 27.04 -4.39 6.33
CA ILE A 646 26.59 -4.91 7.63
C ILE A 646 27.79 -5.18 8.53
N CYS A 647 27.54 -5.36 9.82
CA CYS A 647 28.60 -5.74 10.74
C CYS A 647 29.20 -7.10 10.38
N GLU A 648 30.51 -7.25 10.60
CA GLU A 648 31.22 -8.49 10.27
C GLU A 648 30.68 -9.70 11.06
N ASP A 649 30.30 -9.48 12.32
CA ASP A 649 29.75 -10.49 13.22
C ASP A 649 28.28 -10.22 13.57
N LEU A 650 28.00 -9.36 14.55
CA LEU A 650 26.66 -9.01 15.01
C LEU A 650 26.49 -7.49 15.08
N SER A 651 25.26 -7.01 14.99
CA SER A 651 24.93 -5.59 15.05
C SER A 651 23.98 -5.28 16.22
N ILE A 652 24.18 -4.18 16.95
CA ILE A 652 23.29 -3.74 18.04
C ILE A 652 22.97 -2.25 17.91
N LEU A 653 21.75 -1.86 18.23
CA LEU A 653 21.34 -0.45 18.34
C LEU A 653 21.74 0.08 19.72
N ASP A 654 22.52 1.16 19.76
CA ASP A 654 22.81 1.88 21.01
C ASP A 654 21.66 2.79 21.45
N ASP A 655 21.78 3.41 22.63
CA ASP A 655 20.74 4.26 23.25
C ASP A 655 20.31 5.48 22.40
N ASN A 656 21.00 5.77 21.28
CA ASN A 656 20.64 6.80 20.32
C ASN A 656 20.17 6.22 18.97
N ASP A 657 19.73 4.96 18.94
CA ASP A 657 19.30 4.21 17.75
C ASP A 657 20.41 4.05 16.68
N LYS A 658 21.68 4.02 17.08
CA LYS A 658 22.81 3.85 16.15
C LYS A 658 23.33 2.40 16.11
N ILE A 659 23.57 1.89 14.89
CA ILE A 659 24.10 0.54 14.67
C ILE A 659 25.59 0.46 15.04
N GLN A 660 25.91 -0.25 16.13
CA GLN A 660 27.25 -0.66 16.52
C GLN A 660 27.53 -2.12 16.14
N CYS A 661 28.76 -2.38 15.68
CA CYS A 661 29.21 -3.73 15.39
C CYS A 661 29.83 -4.36 16.63
N VAL A 662 29.30 -5.52 17.01
CA VAL A 662 29.71 -6.27 18.20
C VAL A 662 30.02 -7.71 17.82
N THR A 663 30.94 -8.33 18.55
CA THR A 663 31.29 -9.75 18.35
C THR A 663 30.32 -10.70 19.08
N ALA A 664 29.49 -10.18 20.00
CA ALA A 664 28.48 -10.91 20.78
C ALA A 664 27.37 -9.96 21.25
N CYS A 665 26.12 -10.45 21.33
CA CYS A 665 25.02 -9.65 21.87
C CYS A 665 25.14 -9.46 23.39
N PRO A 666 24.85 -8.26 23.94
CA PRO A 666 24.70 -8.05 25.37
C PRO A 666 23.50 -8.81 25.93
N ASP A 667 23.54 -9.13 27.22
CA ASP A 667 22.55 -10.00 27.89
C ASP A 667 21.08 -9.53 27.79
N THR A 668 20.87 -8.23 27.56
CA THR A 668 19.55 -7.61 27.37
C THR A 668 18.95 -7.90 25.99
N HIS A 669 19.76 -8.36 25.04
CA HIS A 669 19.40 -8.58 23.64
C HIS A 669 19.65 -10.05 23.28
N GLU A 670 18.97 -10.55 22.26
CA GLU A 670 19.21 -11.88 21.70
C GLU A 670 19.52 -11.77 20.21
N VAL A 671 20.20 -12.77 19.67
CA VAL A 671 20.40 -12.82 18.22
C VAL A 671 19.01 -13.01 17.60
N GLY A 672 18.57 -11.99 16.88
CA GLY A 672 17.31 -11.95 16.17
C GLY A 672 17.20 -13.09 15.16
N ASN A 673 16.00 -13.29 14.63
CA ASN A 673 15.73 -14.40 13.71
C ASN A 673 16.54 -14.31 12.40
N ASP A 674 17.14 -13.16 12.11
CA ASP A 674 18.03 -12.96 10.96
C ASP A 674 19.46 -13.48 11.18
N GLY A 675 19.81 -13.89 12.41
CA GLY A 675 21.13 -14.44 12.76
C GLY A 675 22.27 -13.43 12.79
N VAL A 676 22.01 -12.14 12.57
CA VAL A 676 23.03 -11.09 12.41
C VAL A 676 22.74 -9.81 13.21
N THR A 677 21.52 -9.66 13.75
CA THR A 677 21.12 -8.51 14.55
C THR A 677 20.90 -8.92 16.00
N CYS A 678 21.39 -8.12 16.93
CA CYS A 678 21.08 -8.22 18.35
C CYS A 678 19.77 -7.46 18.56
N GLU A 679 18.67 -8.19 18.60
CA GLU A 679 17.37 -7.61 18.86
C GLU A 679 17.19 -7.45 20.37
N PRO A 680 16.67 -6.30 20.84
CA PRO A 680 16.10 -6.25 22.17
C PRO A 680 15.01 -7.32 22.20
N LYS A 681 15.03 -8.16 23.22
CA LYS A 681 14.01 -9.21 23.40
C LYS A 681 12.63 -8.55 23.24
N THR A 682 11.90 -8.86 22.16
CA THR A 682 10.81 -8.04 21.61
C THR A 682 9.69 -7.72 22.62
N VAL A 683 9.26 -6.45 22.67
CA VAL A 683 8.09 -6.00 23.45
C VAL A 683 7.00 -5.52 22.50
N ILE A 684 6.02 -6.37 22.21
CA ILE A 684 4.76 -5.96 21.59
C ILE A 684 3.82 -5.49 22.70
N TYR A 685 3.31 -4.25 22.60
CA TYR A 685 2.49 -3.65 23.65
C TYR A 685 1.20 -4.46 23.92
N LYS A 686 0.99 -4.81 25.18
CA LYS A 686 -0.18 -5.57 25.63
C LYS A 686 -1.43 -4.68 25.80
N TRP A 687 -1.29 -3.38 25.60
CA TRP A 687 -2.29 -2.36 25.86
C TRP A 687 -2.65 -1.56 24.62
N ARG A 688 -3.83 -0.94 24.66
CA ARG A 688 -4.37 -0.10 23.58
C ARG A 688 -4.19 1.37 23.95
N PHE A 689 -3.91 2.20 22.96
CA PHE A 689 -3.74 3.65 23.16
C PHE A 689 -5.07 4.43 23.27
N ASP A 690 -6.21 3.74 23.17
CA ASP A 690 -7.56 4.30 23.29
C ASP A 690 -8.11 4.25 24.74
N ASP A 691 -7.25 3.97 25.73
CA ASP A 691 -7.60 3.76 27.14
C ASP A 691 -8.68 2.67 27.35
N ARG A 692 -8.82 1.72 26.42
CA ARG A 692 -9.73 0.59 26.55
C ARG A 692 -8.98 -0.68 26.93
N CYS A 693 -9.60 -1.44 27.81
CA CYS A 693 -9.04 -2.66 28.37
C CYS A 693 -10.14 -3.71 28.61
N GLY A 694 -9.75 -4.94 28.89
CA GLY A 694 -10.70 -6.02 29.19
C GLY A 694 -11.06 -6.89 27.98
N PRO A 695 -11.92 -7.91 28.18
CA PRO A 695 -12.13 -9.00 27.22
C PRO A 695 -12.80 -8.57 25.91
N SER A 696 -13.48 -7.41 25.93
CA SER A 696 -14.13 -6.81 24.76
C SER A 696 -13.18 -5.94 23.93
N TYR A 697 -11.97 -5.67 24.42
CA TYR A 697 -11.01 -4.72 23.84
C TYR A 697 -9.62 -5.35 23.82
N THR A 698 -9.39 -6.29 22.91
CA THR A 698 -8.15 -7.08 22.82
C THR A 698 -7.07 -6.36 22.01
N THR A 699 -5.81 -6.75 22.19
CA THR A 699 -4.69 -6.44 21.28
C THR A 699 -4.22 -7.74 20.60
N PRO A 700 -3.38 -7.65 19.54
CA PRO A 700 -2.76 -8.84 18.94
C PRO A 700 -1.97 -9.72 19.92
N THR A 701 -1.54 -9.16 21.05
CA THR A 701 -0.68 -9.84 22.04
C THR A 701 -1.26 -9.95 23.44
N ALA A 702 -2.48 -9.44 23.67
CA ALA A 702 -3.20 -9.60 24.93
C ALA A 702 -4.73 -9.65 24.73
N ASN A 703 -5.33 -10.73 25.22
CA ASN A 703 -6.77 -10.91 25.33
C ASN A 703 -7.12 -11.46 26.73
N PRO A 704 -7.64 -10.64 27.66
CA PRO A 704 -8.11 -9.27 27.47
C PRO A 704 -6.99 -8.25 27.19
N GLY A 705 -7.30 -7.17 26.46
CA GLY A 705 -6.34 -6.08 26.29
C GLY A 705 -6.09 -5.34 27.61
N GLN A 706 -4.87 -4.86 27.79
CA GLN A 706 -4.37 -4.31 29.05
C GLN A 706 -4.39 -2.78 29.06
N CYS A 707 -4.17 -2.18 30.23
CA CYS A 707 -3.80 -0.77 30.33
C CYS A 707 -2.29 -0.64 30.38
N ASP A 708 -1.78 0.50 29.88
CA ASP A 708 -0.35 0.79 29.92
C ASP A 708 0.12 0.91 31.38
N PRO A 709 0.99 0.00 31.85
CA PRO A 709 1.43 -0.05 33.24
C PRO A 709 2.29 1.14 33.66
N GLU A 710 2.94 1.81 32.70
CA GLU A 710 3.82 2.97 32.93
C GLU A 710 3.12 4.31 32.66
N SER A 711 1.88 4.26 32.16
CA SER A 711 1.08 5.47 31.93
C SER A 711 0.45 6.04 33.19
N SER A 712 -0.13 7.23 33.06
CA SER A 712 -0.98 7.84 34.09
C SER A 712 -2.32 7.13 34.30
N LYS A 713 -2.64 6.04 33.57
CA LYS A 713 -3.93 5.31 33.65
C LYS A 713 -3.75 3.79 33.67
N PRO A 714 -3.03 3.23 34.65
CA PRO A 714 -2.52 1.86 34.52
C PRO A 714 -3.49 0.78 35.02
N CYS A 715 -4.68 1.15 35.48
CA CYS A 715 -5.66 0.20 36.01
C CYS A 715 -6.90 0.10 35.14
N CYS A 716 -7.37 -1.13 34.90
CA CYS A 716 -8.57 -1.41 34.14
C CYS A 716 -9.79 -1.61 35.04
N SER A 717 -10.85 -0.86 34.76
CA SER A 717 -12.16 -1.06 35.38
C SER A 717 -12.94 -2.21 34.73
N PRO A 718 -13.91 -2.84 35.44
CA PRO A 718 -14.82 -3.84 34.89
C PRO A 718 -15.62 -3.37 33.67
N SER A 719 -15.76 -2.05 33.49
CA SER A 719 -16.42 -1.41 32.35
C SER A 719 -15.51 -1.27 31.12
N GLY A 720 -14.25 -1.71 31.21
CA GLY A 720 -13.29 -1.76 30.11
C GLY A 720 -12.63 -0.41 29.79
N TYR A 721 -12.35 0.38 30.83
CA TYR A 721 -11.62 1.64 30.74
C TYR A 721 -10.39 1.66 31.63
N CYS A 722 -9.33 2.27 31.13
CA CYS A 722 -8.07 2.53 31.82
C CYS A 722 -8.15 3.83 32.64
N GLY A 723 -7.66 3.78 33.88
CA GLY A 723 -7.61 4.91 34.79
C GLY A 723 -6.73 4.67 36.01
N ASP A 724 -6.56 5.68 36.84
CA ASP A 724 -5.73 5.69 38.06
C ASP A 724 -6.52 5.81 39.37
N SER A 725 -7.79 6.18 39.28
CA SER A 725 -8.65 6.35 40.45
C SER A 725 -8.92 5.05 41.22
N ALA A 726 -9.37 5.16 42.47
CA ALA A 726 -9.79 4.01 43.28
C ALA A 726 -10.88 3.15 42.60
N ALA A 727 -11.74 3.77 41.79
CA ALA A 727 -12.76 3.08 41.01
C ALA A 727 -12.18 2.20 39.87
N HIS A 728 -10.94 2.45 39.47
CA HIS A 728 -10.22 1.72 38.42
C HIS A 728 -9.17 0.77 38.98
N CYS A 729 -8.54 1.08 40.12
CA CYS A 729 -7.46 0.26 40.70
C CYS A 729 -7.88 -0.63 41.88
N THR A 730 -8.96 -0.27 42.61
CA THR A 730 -9.30 -0.93 43.89
C THR A 730 -10.72 -1.49 43.95
N CYS A 731 -11.43 -1.55 42.81
CA CYS A 731 -12.79 -2.09 42.75
C CYS A 731 -12.82 -3.63 42.63
N SER A 732 -13.95 -4.24 42.95
CA SER A 732 -14.18 -5.67 42.71
C SER A 732 -14.21 -5.97 41.21
N GLY A 733 -13.19 -6.65 40.70
CA GLY A 733 -13.02 -6.97 39.28
C GLY A 733 -12.12 -5.99 38.49
N CYS A 734 -11.56 -4.98 39.16
CA CYS A 734 -10.53 -4.12 38.59
C CYS A 734 -9.19 -4.88 38.43
N ILE A 735 -8.41 -4.54 37.41
CA ILE A 735 -7.07 -5.10 37.18
C ILE A 735 -6.04 -3.98 37.17
N ASP A 736 -5.11 -4.00 38.12
CA ASP A 736 -3.96 -3.08 38.15
C ASP A 736 -2.79 -3.70 37.36
N TYR A 737 -2.36 -3.02 36.30
CA TYR A 737 -1.28 -3.51 35.42
C TYR A 737 0.11 -3.04 35.85
N ARG A 738 0.21 -2.09 36.80
CA ARG A 738 1.51 -1.59 37.28
C ARG A 738 2.42 -2.73 37.74
N PRO A 739 3.75 -2.58 37.65
CA PRO A 739 4.68 -3.60 38.12
C PRO A 739 4.36 -4.03 39.56
N LYS A 740 4.20 -5.34 39.74
CA LYS A 740 4.00 -5.96 41.05
C LYS A 740 5.31 -6.09 41.82
N TRP A 741 6.43 -5.90 41.14
CA TRP A 741 7.78 -5.98 41.67
C TRP A 741 8.43 -4.59 41.69
N ARG A 742 9.59 -4.50 42.34
CA ARG A 742 10.33 -3.25 42.52
C ARG A 742 11.71 -3.37 41.88
N GLU A 743 12.21 -2.27 41.34
CA GLU A 743 13.55 -2.20 40.73
C GLU A 743 14.69 -2.39 41.75
N ASP A 744 14.43 -2.13 43.04
CA ASP A 744 15.41 -2.35 44.12
C ASP A 744 15.45 -3.81 44.60
N TRP A 745 14.81 -4.74 43.87
CA TRP A 745 14.75 -6.18 44.14
C TRP A 745 14.15 -6.54 45.49
N LYS A 746 13.43 -5.61 46.14
CA LYS A 746 12.75 -5.87 47.40
C LYS A 746 11.36 -6.43 47.18
N CYS A 747 11.03 -7.43 47.98
CA CYS A 747 9.77 -8.15 47.94
C CYS A 747 9.26 -8.43 49.36
N GLY A 748 8.05 -8.96 49.47
CA GLY A 748 7.50 -9.44 50.73
C GLY A 748 6.91 -8.37 51.66
N PRO A 749 6.34 -8.81 52.80
CA PRO A 749 5.70 -7.97 53.81
C PRO A 749 6.61 -6.85 54.30
N GLY A 750 6.15 -5.60 54.16
CA GLY A 750 6.93 -4.40 54.50
C GLY A 750 7.46 -3.63 53.29
N ASN A 751 7.38 -4.21 52.10
CA ASN A 751 7.72 -3.58 50.84
C ASN A 751 6.46 -3.48 49.98
N ALA A 752 6.06 -2.27 49.57
CA ALA A 752 4.93 -2.08 48.64
C ALA A 752 5.48 -1.78 47.24
N ALA A 753 4.89 -2.43 46.23
CA ALA A 753 5.05 -2.09 44.83
C ALA A 753 3.80 -1.34 44.33
N LEU A 754 3.94 -0.65 43.21
CA LEU A 754 2.86 0.14 42.62
C LEU A 754 1.63 -0.71 42.26
N GLY A 755 1.84 -1.94 41.76
CA GLY A 755 0.76 -2.88 41.41
C GLY A 755 0.54 -4.04 42.38
N ALA A 756 1.28 -4.11 43.50
CA ALA A 756 1.10 -5.14 44.52
C ALA A 756 1.61 -4.71 45.90
N ASN A 757 0.82 -4.98 46.93
CA ASN A 757 1.22 -4.77 48.32
C ASN A 757 0.85 -6.03 49.13
N PRO A 758 1.82 -6.90 49.50
CA PRO A 758 3.27 -6.69 49.38
C PRO A 758 3.82 -6.84 47.95
N ALA A 759 5.00 -6.25 47.73
CA ALA A 759 5.79 -6.34 46.50
C ALA A 759 6.19 -7.80 46.20
N GLN A 760 6.12 -8.17 44.94
CA GLN A 760 6.43 -9.50 44.40
C GLN A 760 7.80 -9.49 43.70
N CYS A 761 8.30 -10.65 43.30
CA CYS A 761 9.43 -10.74 42.36
C CYS A 761 8.90 -11.00 40.95
N ASP A 762 9.59 -10.48 39.93
CA ASP A 762 9.22 -10.72 38.54
C ASP A 762 9.36 -12.22 38.22
N PRO A 763 8.26 -12.93 37.92
CA PRO A 763 8.25 -14.38 37.68
C PRO A 763 8.95 -14.80 36.38
N THR A 764 9.25 -13.85 35.50
CA THR A 764 9.96 -14.07 34.24
C THR A 764 11.43 -13.66 34.28
N SER A 765 11.83 -12.93 35.32
CA SER A 765 13.22 -12.48 35.51
C SER A 765 14.16 -13.61 35.91
N SER A 766 15.47 -13.30 35.90
CA SER A 766 16.50 -14.17 36.44
C SER A 766 16.39 -14.40 37.96
N THR A 767 15.56 -13.64 38.69
CA THR A 767 15.40 -13.76 40.15
C THR A 767 13.92 -13.86 40.59
N PRO A 768 13.23 -14.95 40.23
CA PRO A 768 11.77 -15.00 40.32
C PRO A 768 11.24 -15.36 41.72
N CYS A 769 12.10 -15.52 42.72
CA CYS A 769 11.71 -15.97 44.04
C CYS A 769 12.07 -14.95 45.13
N CYS A 770 11.17 -14.71 46.08
CA CYS A 770 11.41 -13.83 47.22
C CYS A 770 11.89 -14.63 48.43
N SER A 771 13.02 -14.22 49.01
CA SER A 771 13.55 -14.76 50.25
C SER A 771 12.75 -14.28 51.48
N PRO A 772 12.87 -14.95 52.63
CA PRO A 772 12.25 -14.52 53.88
C PRO A 772 12.70 -13.12 54.34
N ASP A 773 13.90 -12.72 53.92
CA ASP A 773 14.49 -11.41 54.21
C ASP A 773 13.99 -10.30 53.29
N GLY A 774 13.09 -10.61 52.34
CA GLY A 774 12.45 -9.65 51.46
C GLY A 774 13.27 -9.24 50.24
N TRP A 775 14.08 -10.16 49.70
CA TRP A 775 14.89 -9.95 48.50
C TRP A 775 14.59 -10.94 47.39
N CYS A 776 14.57 -10.48 46.15
CA CYS A 776 14.41 -11.31 44.97
C CYS A 776 15.72 -12.02 44.59
N GLY A 777 15.64 -13.33 44.34
CA GLY A 777 16.77 -14.16 43.94
C GLY A 777 16.33 -15.46 43.25
N ALA A 778 17.32 -16.27 42.85
CA ALA A 778 17.11 -17.53 42.14
C ALA A 778 17.71 -18.75 42.86
N SER A 779 18.44 -18.53 43.96
CA SER A 779 19.11 -19.60 44.68
C SER A 779 18.11 -20.49 45.43
N ASN A 780 18.57 -21.65 45.92
CA ASN A 780 17.76 -22.50 46.78
C ASN A 780 17.28 -21.77 48.04
N ASP A 781 18.08 -20.85 48.58
CA ASP A 781 17.69 -20.03 49.74
C ASP A 781 16.58 -19.03 49.41
N HIS A 782 16.37 -18.72 48.13
CA HIS A 782 15.29 -17.86 47.65
C HIS A 782 14.07 -18.66 47.16
N CYS A 783 14.24 -19.84 46.57
CA CYS A 783 13.16 -20.59 45.92
C CYS A 783 12.72 -21.87 46.67
N GLN A 784 13.57 -22.42 47.55
CA GLN A 784 13.39 -23.73 48.17
C GLN A 784 13.33 -23.68 49.72
N CYS A 785 13.17 -22.50 50.32
CA CYS A 785 12.96 -22.39 51.75
C CYS A 785 11.47 -22.45 52.15
N SER A 786 11.18 -22.69 53.43
CA SER A 786 9.82 -22.86 53.95
C SER A 786 8.94 -21.60 53.92
N SER A 787 9.56 -20.42 53.93
CA SER A 787 8.89 -19.11 53.92
C SER A 787 9.23 -18.28 52.68
N CYS A 788 9.73 -18.93 51.63
CA CYS A 788 10.05 -18.31 50.35
C CYS A 788 8.82 -18.27 49.44
N TRP A 789 8.72 -17.24 48.60
CA TRP A 789 7.67 -17.13 47.57
C TRP A 789 8.25 -17.31 46.17
N ASP A 790 7.85 -18.38 45.47
CA ASP A 790 8.24 -18.63 44.08
C ASP A 790 7.13 -18.18 43.13
N TYR A 791 7.33 -17.05 42.45
CA TYR A 791 6.29 -16.40 41.64
C TYR A 791 6.05 -17.07 40.27
N ARG A 792 6.84 -18.08 39.89
CA ARG A 792 6.75 -18.74 38.58
C ARG A 792 5.46 -19.53 38.38
N ASN A 793 5.14 -19.83 37.11
CA ASN A 793 4.17 -20.87 36.77
C ASN A 793 4.67 -22.22 37.29
N VAL A 794 4.08 -22.70 38.40
CA VAL A 794 4.53 -23.92 39.08
C VAL A 794 4.16 -25.21 38.31
N ALA A 795 3.34 -25.12 37.26
CA ALA A 795 3.00 -26.24 36.40
C ALA A 795 4.03 -26.49 35.28
N ARG A 796 4.85 -25.49 34.91
CA ARG A 796 5.77 -25.59 33.76
C ARG A 796 6.74 -26.77 33.91
N GLY A 797 6.81 -27.61 32.89
CA GLY A 797 7.67 -28.79 32.83
C GLY A 797 7.33 -29.89 33.85
N LYS A 798 6.20 -29.81 34.54
CA LYS A 798 5.79 -30.80 35.54
C LYS A 798 5.19 -32.05 34.90
N ALA A 799 5.13 -33.13 35.69
CA ALA A 799 4.55 -34.39 35.24
C ALA A 799 3.03 -34.25 35.04
N THR A 800 2.56 -34.60 33.85
CA THR A 800 1.16 -34.51 33.46
C THR A 800 0.56 -35.88 33.14
N ARG A 801 -0.76 -36.01 33.26
CA ARG A 801 -1.50 -37.19 32.81
C ARG A 801 -2.85 -36.77 32.25
N GLN A 802 -3.27 -37.42 31.16
CA GLN A 802 -4.63 -37.30 30.63
C GLN A 802 -5.28 -38.68 30.47
N THR A 803 -6.60 -38.70 30.28
CA THR A 803 -7.41 -39.92 30.20
C THR A 803 -7.06 -40.80 29.00
N SER A 804 -6.81 -40.19 27.85
CA SER A 804 -6.37 -40.85 26.62
C SER A 804 -5.57 -39.86 25.76
N THR A 805 -4.82 -40.34 24.76
CA THR A 805 -4.05 -39.48 23.85
C THR A 805 -4.37 -39.84 22.41
N ASP A 806 -4.64 -38.82 21.59
CA ASP A 806 -4.92 -38.93 20.16
C ASP A 806 -4.10 -37.88 19.38
N TYR A 807 -3.95 -38.07 18.07
CA TYR A 807 -3.27 -37.12 17.15
C TYR A 807 -1.89 -36.59 17.63
N ASP A 808 -1.14 -37.42 18.36
CA ASP A 808 0.15 -37.04 18.99
C ASP A 808 0.07 -35.87 20.00
N GLY A 809 -1.14 -35.53 20.48
CA GLY A 809 -1.40 -34.49 21.47
C GLY A 809 -1.08 -34.93 22.91
N ALA A 810 0.18 -35.26 23.18
CA ALA A 810 0.65 -35.74 24.49
C ALA A 810 0.34 -34.73 25.62
N PRO A 811 0.06 -35.20 26.86
CA PRO A 811 -0.41 -34.33 27.96
C PRO A 811 0.63 -33.28 28.41
N GLY A 812 1.92 -33.52 28.16
CA GLY A 812 3.00 -32.62 28.55
C GLY A 812 3.01 -31.30 27.77
N ARG A 813 2.36 -31.27 26.60
CA ARG A 813 2.24 -30.05 25.78
C ARG A 813 1.52 -28.92 26.50
N ALA A 814 0.54 -29.24 27.36
CA ALA A 814 -0.15 -28.24 28.16
C ALA A 814 0.71 -27.57 29.25
N VAL A 815 1.99 -27.94 29.43
CA VAL A 815 2.90 -27.31 30.40
C VAL A 815 4.31 -27.11 29.84
N ASP A 816 4.46 -27.12 28.51
CA ASP A 816 5.77 -26.95 27.87
C ASP A 816 6.23 -25.48 27.86
N GLY A 817 5.30 -24.54 28.15
CA GLY A 817 5.57 -23.12 28.21
C GLY A 817 5.39 -22.43 26.85
N ASN A 818 4.79 -23.10 25.87
CA ASN A 818 4.42 -22.54 24.58
C ASN A 818 2.88 -22.51 24.46
N ALA A 819 2.33 -21.30 24.42
CA ALA A 819 0.89 -21.07 24.40
C ALA A 819 0.28 -20.98 22.99
N ASP A 820 0.97 -21.49 21.95
CA ASP A 820 0.45 -21.50 20.59
C ASP A 820 -0.91 -22.21 20.54
N ALA A 821 -1.93 -21.45 20.17
CA ALA A 821 -3.30 -21.92 20.11
C ALA A 821 -3.64 -22.66 18.81
N ASN A 822 -2.70 -22.72 17.85
CA ASN A 822 -2.83 -23.52 16.65
C ASN A 822 -2.33 -24.94 16.90
N TYR A 823 -3.21 -25.92 16.70
CA TYR A 823 -2.85 -27.33 16.86
C TYR A 823 -1.66 -27.77 15.99
N GLY A 824 -1.54 -27.21 14.79
CA GLY A 824 -0.43 -27.47 13.88
C GLY A 824 0.94 -27.01 14.41
N GLY A 825 0.96 -26.09 15.39
CA GLY A 825 2.17 -25.63 16.07
C GLY A 825 2.76 -26.64 17.06
N GLY A 826 2.08 -27.76 17.31
CA GLY A 826 2.61 -28.86 18.12
C GLY A 826 2.58 -28.64 19.63
N SER A 827 1.92 -27.58 20.12
CA SER A 827 1.82 -27.22 21.55
C SER A 827 0.50 -27.57 22.22
N CYS A 828 -0.42 -28.25 21.54
CA CYS A 828 -1.73 -28.60 22.11
C CYS A 828 -1.86 -30.09 22.45
N THR A 829 -2.50 -30.38 23.58
CA THR A 829 -2.92 -31.73 23.97
C THR A 829 -4.17 -32.16 23.19
N HIS A 830 -4.42 -33.46 23.13
CA HIS A 830 -5.63 -34.01 22.53
C HIS A 830 -5.96 -35.39 23.11
N THR A 831 -7.19 -35.55 23.62
CA THR A 831 -7.72 -36.86 24.01
C THR A 831 -8.45 -37.54 22.86
N ASN A 832 -8.74 -38.84 23.00
CA ASN A 832 -9.75 -39.48 22.17
C ASN A 832 -11.13 -38.84 22.40
N THR A 833 -12.09 -39.16 21.53
CA THR A 833 -13.51 -38.94 21.83
C THR A 833 -13.95 -39.93 22.89
N GLU A 834 -14.22 -39.46 24.11
CA GLU A 834 -14.53 -40.30 25.26
C GLU A 834 -15.46 -39.62 26.27
N ASP A 835 -15.90 -40.38 27.27
CA ASP A 835 -16.79 -39.87 28.32
C ASP A 835 -15.97 -39.25 29.47
N TYR A 836 -16.31 -38.01 29.84
CA TYR A 836 -15.65 -37.25 30.90
C TYR A 836 -14.10 -37.16 30.79
N PRO A 837 -13.53 -36.78 29.64
CA PRO A 837 -12.08 -36.67 29.49
C PRO A 837 -11.50 -35.68 30.51
N SER A 838 -10.28 -35.96 30.97
CA SER A 838 -9.60 -35.11 31.94
C SER A 838 -8.10 -35.11 31.74
N TRP A 839 -7.51 -33.96 32.07
CA TRP A 839 -6.08 -33.73 32.11
C TRP A 839 -5.70 -33.25 33.51
N ARG A 840 -4.52 -33.63 34.00
CA ARG A 840 -3.99 -33.16 35.29
C ARG A 840 -2.48 -32.96 35.26
N VAL A 841 -2.02 -32.07 36.12
CA VAL A 841 -0.60 -31.85 36.44
C VAL A 841 -0.32 -32.18 37.91
N ASP A 842 0.84 -32.77 38.18
CA ASP A 842 1.41 -32.97 39.52
C ASP A 842 2.45 -31.89 39.80
N LEU A 843 2.15 -30.97 40.72
CA LEU A 843 3.02 -29.85 41.05
C LEU A 843 4.24 -30.26 41.90
N GLY A 844 4.26 -31.50 42.41
CA GLY A 844 5.31 -32.07 43.26
C GLY A 844 5.15 -31.80 44.75
N LYS A 845 4.48 -30.70 45.14
CA LYS A 845 4.07 -30.38 46.52
C LYS A 845 2.73 -29.65 46.52
N THR A 846 2.08 -29.56 47.67
CA THR A 846 0.83 -28.81 47.84
C THR A 846 1.10 -27.32 47.77
N TYR A 847 0.40 -26.61 46.88
CA TYR A 847 0.41 -25.16 46.79
C TYR A 847 -0.96 -24.59 47.13
N ALA A 848 -0.98 -23.43 47.77
CA ALA A 848 -2.16 -22.57 47.74
C ALA A 848 -2.22 -21.89 46.37
N ILE A 849 -3.28 -22.13 45.61
CA ILE A 849 -3.46 -21.63 44.25
C ILE A 849 -4.21 -20.31 44.30
N ASP A 850 -3.75 -19.31 43.53
CA ASP A 850 -4.47 -18.05 43.31
C ASP A 850 -5.40 -18.19 42.10
N ARG A 851 -4.82 -18.67 40.99
CA ARG A 851 -5.52 -18.79 39.73
C ARG A 851 -4.89 -19.86 38.84
N VAL A 852 -5.71 -20.35 37.92
CA VAL A 852 -5.32 -21.24 36.83
C VAL A 852 -5.65 -20.53 35.51
N VAL A 853 -4.68 -20.49 34.61
CA VAL A 853 -4.80 -19.86 33.29
C VAL A 853 -4.73 -20.94 32.23
N ILE A 854 -5.76 -21.05 31.38
CA ILE A 854 -5.91 -22.11 30.38
C ILE A 854 -5.92 -21.49 28.99
N TYR A 855 -5.03 -21.94 28.12
CA TYR A 855 -5.04 -21.63 26.70
C TYR A 855 -5.76 -22.75 25.94
N ASN A 856 -6.84 -22.37 25.27
CA ASN A 856 -7.65 -23.24 24.43
C ASN A 856 -7.14 -23.24 22.98
N ARG A 857 -7.50 -24.28 22.22
CA ARG A 857 -7.25 -24.38 20.78
C ARG A 857 -8.10 -23.36 19.99
N ARG A 858 -7.53 -22.76 18.94
CA ARG A 858 -8.18 -21.66 18.16
C ARG A 858 -8.18 -21.83 16.65
N ASP A 859 -7.34 -22.68 16.07
CA ASP A 859 -7.35 -22.97 14.63
C ASP A 859 -8.68 -23.63 14.19
N CYS A 860 -9.32 -24.38 15.09
CA CYS A 860 -10.69 -24.83 14.95
C CYS A 860 -11.25 -25.19 16.33
N CYS A 861 -12.55 -25.48 16.38
CA CYS A 861 -13.09 -26.35 17.41
C CYS A 861 -12.99 -25.81 18.85
N SER A 862 -12.84 -24.49 19.01
CA SER A 862 -12.68 -23.81 20.30
C SER A 862 -13.85 -24.08 21.26
N ASP A 863 -15.04 -24.30 20.72
CA ASP A 863 -16.24 -24.58 21.51
C ASP A 863 -16.20 -25.92 22.27
N ARG A 864 -15.28 -26.83 21.92
CA ARG A 864 -15.17 -28.16 22.55
C ARG A 864 -14.88 -28.07 24.05
N LEU A 865 -14.18 -27.04 24.51
CA LEU A 865 -13.84 -26.84 25.92
C LEU A 865 -15.01 -26.31 26.76
N ASN A 866 -16.13 -25.91 26.15
CA ASN A 866 -17.27 -25.36 26.88
C ASN A 866 -17.80 -26.32 27.95
N ASN A 867 -18.23 -25.76 29.09
CA ASN A 867 -18.73 -26.48 30.26
C ASN A 867 -17.67 -27.37 30.96
N PHE A 868 -16.41 -26.96 30.99
CA PHE A 868 -15.34 -27.65 31.73
C PHE A 868 -15.35 -27.31 33.23
N ASN A 869 -14.67 -28.08 34.07
CA ASN A 869 -14.41 -27.70 35.46
C ASN A 869 -12.96 -27.95 35.87
N ILE A 870 -12.52 -27.23 36.90
CA ILE A 870 -11.18 -27.32 37.46
C ILE A 870 -11.28 -27.96 38.84
N HIS A 871 -10.42 -28.92 39.13
CA HIS A 871 -10.33 -29.61 40.40
C HIS A 871 -8.94 -29.42 41.00
N ILE A 872 -8.87 -29.01 42.27
CA ILE A 872 -7.61 -28.73 42.97
C ILE A 872 -7.62 -29.47 44.31
N GLY A 873 -6.60 -30.28 44.57
CA GLY A 873 -6.45 -30.99 45.84
C GLY A 873 -5.25 -31.94 45.83
N ASP A 874 -5.12 -32.74 46.89
CA ASP A 874 -3.98 -33.66 47.07
C ASP A 874 -4.27 -35.09 46.60
N ASP A 875 -5.48 -35.39 46.10
CA ASP A 875 -5.81 -36.68 45.52
C ASP A 875 -5.39 -36.73 44.03
N PRO A 876 -4.67 -37.77 43.56
CA PRO A 876 -4.31 -37.93 42.15
C PRO A 876 -5.51 -38.18 41.21
N LEU A 877 -6.71 -38.48 41.73
CA LEU A 877 -7.95 -38.62 40.98
C LEU A 877 -8.74 -37.30 41.02
N PRO A 878 -8.90 -36.60 39.87
CA PRO A 878 -9.55 -35.28 39.83
C PRO A 878 -10.92 -35.21 40.50
N LYS A 879 -11.73 -36.27 40.35
CA LYS A 879 -13.10 -36.33 40.88
C LYS A 879 -13.22 -36.26 42.40
N ASN A 880 -12.15 -36.60 43.13
CA ASN A 880 -12.14 -36.61 44.60
C ASN A 880 -11.73 -35.25 45.17
N ASN A 881 -11.16 -34.37 44.35
CA ASN A 881 -10.74 -33.04 44.76
C ASN A 881 -11.91 -32.05 44.63
N PRO A 882 -11.97 -31.01 45.49
CA PRO A 882 -12.97 -29.95 45.37
C PRO A 882 -12.84 -29.20 44.04
N LYS A 883 -13.98 -28.71 43.55
CA LYS A 883 -14.04 -27.89 42.32
C LYS A 883 -13.65 -26.45 42.63
N CYS A 884 -12.79 -25.88 41.79
CA CYS A 884 -12.58 -24.44 41.75
C CYS A 884 -13.74 -23.77 41.01
N GLY A 885 -14.63 -23.15 41.79
CA GLY A 885 -15.86 -22.55 41.29
C GLY A 885 -16.87 -23.60 40.79
N GLY A 886 -17.49 -23.32 39.65
CA GLY A 886 -18.48 -24.19 39.02
C GLY A 886 -17.99 -24.82 37.73
N ASN A 887 -18.92 -25.02 36.78
CA ASN A 887 -18.54 -25.27 35.40
C ASN A 887 -18.25 -23.92 34.72
N HIS A 888 -17.23 -23.91 33.88
CA HIS A 888 -16.69 -22.75 33.19
C HIS A 888 -16.98 -22.86 31.69
N GLN A 889 -17.14 -21.73 31.02
CA GLN A 889 -17.31 -21.64 29.58
C GLN A 889 -16.04 -21.10 28.94
N ALA A 890 -15.65 -21.63 27.80
CA ALA A 890 -14.50 -21.11 27.06
C ALA A 890 -14.88 -19.84 26.27
N GLY A 891 -16.05 -19.86 25.60
CA GLY A 891 -16.51 -18.72 24.79
C GLY A 891 -15.44 -18.23 23.81
N ASN A 892 -15.37 -16.90 23.60
CA ASN A 892 -14.34 -16.27 22.78
C ASN A 892 -13.04 -15.93 23.56
N GLN A 893 -12.93 -16.32 24.83
CA GLN A 893 -11.80 -15.94 25.68
C GLN A 893 -10.62 -16.91 25.47
N ASN A 894 -9.43 -16.38 25.26
CA ASN A 894 -8.19 -17.15 25.23
C ASN A 894 -7.00 -16.22 25.52
N PRO A 895 -6.30 -16.34 26.68
CA PRO A 895 -6.49 -17.35 27.72
C PRO A 895 -7.76 -17.20 28.56
N ILE A 896 -8.19 -18.31 29.15
CA ILE A 896 -9.25 -18.39 30.15
C ILE A 896 -8.60 -18.37 31.53
N THR A 897 -8.81 -17.29 32.29
CA THR A 897 -8.29 -17.17 33.66
C THR A 897 -9.37 -17.50 34.68
N VAL A 898 -9.15 -18.54 35.48
CA VAL A 898 -10.04 -18.94 36.56
C VAL A 898 -9.38 -18.63 37.89
N SER A 899 -9.97 -17.71 38.65
CA SER A 899 -9.56 -17.41 40.01
C SER A 899 -10.00 -18.56 40.92
N CYS A 900 -9.03 -19.13 41.64
CA CYS A 900 -9.18 -20.24 42.57
C CYS A 900 -8.68 -19.86 43.96
N PRO A 901 -9.07 -18.69 44.50
CA PRO A 901 -8.44 -18.13 45.68
C PRO A 901 -8.58 -19.11 46.84
N GLN A 902 -7.48 -19.32 47.56
CA GLN A 902 -7.43 -20.13 48.79
C GLN A 902 -7.69 -21.64 48.61
N MET A 903 -7.64 -22.18 47.39
CA MET A 903 -7.65 -23.63 47.19
C MET A 903 -6.24 -24.21 47.33
N GLN A 904 -6.11 -25.31 48.07
CA GLN A 904 -4.83 -25.99 48.27
C GLN A 904 -4.83 -27.34 47.55
N GLY A 905 -3.75 -27.64 46.85
CA GLY A 905 -3.58 -28.95 46.25
C GLY A 905 -2.23 -29.16 45.57
N ARG A 906 -1.76 -30.41 45.60
CA ARG A 906 -0.64 -30.90 44.79
C ARG A 906 -1.04 -31.16 43.34
N TYR A 907 -2.30 -31.52 43.09
CA TYR A 907 -2.82 -31.82 41.77
C TYR A 907 -3.81 -30.73 41.32
N VAL A 908 -3.60 -30.25 40.10
CA VAL A 908 -4.56 -29.39 39.39
C VAL A 908 -5.03 -30.14 38.17
N ALA A 909 -6.35 -30.25 38.01
CA ALA A 909 -6.96 -31.02 36.95
C ALA A 909 -8.06 -30.25 36.22
N VAL A 910 -8.08 -30.36 34.89
CA VAL A 910 -9.14 -29.86 34.02
C VAL A 910 -9.95 -31.07 33.57
N ARG A 911 -11.25 -31.07 33.84
CA ARG A 911 -12.17 -32.14 33.47
C ARG A 911 -13.30 -31.58 32.63
N LEU A 912 -13.72 -32.33 31.62
CA LEU A 912 -14.75 -31.93 30.68
C LEU A 912 -15.97 -32.87 30.79
N PRO A 913 -16.97 -32.53 31.64
CA PRO A 913 -18.17 -33.35 31.82
C PRO A 913 -18.98 -33.56 30.54
N GLY A 914 -19.55 -34.76 30.42
CA GLY A 914 -20.43 -35.17 29.33
C GLY A 914 -19.92 -36.41 28.60
N SER A 915 -20.80 -37.02 27.82
CA SER A 915 -20.45 -38.15 26.96
C SER A 915 -19.93 -37.68 25.61
N SER A 916 -19.06 -38.48 24.98
CA SER A 916 -18.49 -38.23 23.66
C SER A 916 -17.84 -36.84 23.51
N ARG A 917 -16.94 -36.50 24.45
CA ARG A 917 -16.22 -35.23 24.50
C ARG A 917 -14.76 -35.42 24.10
N VAL A 918 -14.14 -34.34 23.65
CA VAL A 918 -12.70 -34.26 23.33
C VAL A 918 -12.11 -33.09 24.09
N LEU A 919 -11.02 -33.33 24.84
CA LEU A 919 -10.29 -32.31 25.58
C LEU A 919 -9.00 -31.96 24.86
N SER A 920 -8.82 -30.67 24.57
CA SER A 920 -7.59 -30.10 24.01
C SER A 920 -7.22 -28.85 24.78
N LEU A 921 -5.98 -28.80 25.27
CA LEU A 921 -5.42 -27.71 26.05
C LEU A 921 -4.06 -27.37 25.46
N CYS A 922 -3.84 -26.10 25.11
CA CYS A 922 -2.57 -25.65 24.52
C CYS A 922 -1.57 -25.19 25.58
N GLU A 923 -2.04 -24.63 26.70
CA GLU A 923 -1.17 -24.34 27.84
C GLU A 923 -2.03 -24.23 29.11
N VAL A 924 -1.52 -24.70 30.24
CA VAL A 924 -2.16 -24.61 31.55
C VAL A 924 -1.14 -24.09 32.54
N GLN A 925 -1.32 -22.84 32.91
CA GLN A 925 -0.44 -22.17 33.88
C GLN A 925 -1.11 -22.15 35.25
N VAL A 926 -0.36 -22.50 36.27
CA VAL A 926 -0.81 -22.53 37.66
C VAL A 926 0.01 -21.52 38.45
N TYR A 927 -0.67 -20.52 39.00
CA TYR A 927 -0.03 -19.48 39.80
C TYR A 927 -0.40 -19.68 41.28
N PRO A 928 0.60 -19.87 42.16
CA PRO A 928 0.37 -19.88 43.59
C PRO A 928 -0.16 -18.54 44.08
N CYS A 929 -0.83 -18.57 45.22
CA CYS A 929 -1.26 -17.36 45.91
C CYS A 929 -0.22 -16.95 46.94
N PHE A 930 0.33 -15.74 46.76
CA PHE A 930 1.44 -15.21 47.55
C PHE A 930 0.99 -14.21 48.62
N ASP A 931 -0.19 -13.61 48.44
CA ASP A 931 -0.90 -12.78 49.43
C ASP A 931 -2.10 -13.51 50.05
N CYS A 932 -2.26 -14.80 49.75
CA CYS A 932 -3.15 -15.65 50.53
C CYS A 932 -2.47 -15.93 51.84
N VAL A 933 -2.65 -15.00 52.77
CA VAL A 933 -2.70 -15.30 54.19
C VAL A 933 -3.48 -16.60 54.33
N VAL A 934 -2.82 -17.67 54.75
CA VAL A 934 -3.48 -18.95 55.00
C VAL A 934 -4.30 -18.74 56.25
N PHE A 935 -5.55 -18.31 56.06
CA PHE A 935 -6.48 -18.11 57.15
C PHE A 935 -6.78 -19.49 57.75
N SER A 936 -6.14 -19.76 58.86
CA SER A 936 -6.42 -20.93 59.69
C SER A 936 -7.26 -20.48 60.86
N ASN A 937 -7.85 -21.42 61.60
CA ASN A 937 -8.51 -21.08 62.86
C ASN A 937 -7.45 -20.66 63.88
N VAL A 938 -7.08 -19.38 63.89
CA VAL A 938 -6.07 -18.83 64.80
C VAL A 938 -6.57 -18.71 66.23
N ALA A 939 -7.87 -18.89 66.46
CA ALA A 939 -8.46 -18.90 67.80
C ALA A 939 -8.26 -20.24 68.53
N LEU A 940 -7.99 -21.33 67.79
CA LEU A 940 -7.88 -22.68 68.37
C LEU A 940 -6.89 -22.73 69.54
N GLY A 941 -7.38 -23.13 70.72
CA GLY A 941 -6.60 -23.23 71.95
C GLY A 941 -6.10 -21.91 72.53
N LYS A 942 -6.52 -20.75 72.02
CA LYS A 942 -6.07 -19.44 72.50
C LYS A 942 -6.73 -19.04 73.81
N ARG A 943 -6.15 -18.03 74.47
CA ARG A 943 -6.66 -17.52 75.74
C ARG A 943 -7.95 -16.74 75.52
N THR A 944 -9.01 -17.14 76.20
CA THR A 944 -10.32 -16.50 76.14
C THR A 944 -10.72 -15.87 77.47
N VAL A 945 -11.62 -14.89 77.43
CA VAL A 945 -12.30 -14.31 78.60
C VAL A 945 -13.74 -14.02 78.23
N GLN A 946 -14.65 -14.19 79.18
CA GLN A 946 -16.03 -13.76 79.06
C GLN A 946 -16.44 -12.93 80.29
N THR A 947 -17.46 -12.10 80.16
CA THR A 947 -17.89 -11.12 81.18
C THR A 947 -18.25 -11.76 82.52
N SER A 948 -18.89 -12.92 82.50
CA SER A 948 -19.15 -13.74 83.68
C SER A 948 -19.09 -15.23 83.32
N GLY A 949 -18.62 -16.08 84.22
CA GLY A 949 -18.58 -17.53 84.02
C GLY A 949 -19.55 -18.26 84.93
N GLU A 950 -20.21 -19.29 84.40
CA GLU A 950 -20.89 -20.31 85.16
C GLU A 950 -20.04 -21.59 85.17
N ALA A 951 -20.06 -22.36 86.27
CA ALA A 951 -19.07 -23.42 86.53
C ALA A 951 -18.93 -24.45 85.40
N ASP A 952 -20.01 -24.71 84.66
CA ASP A 952 -20.07 -25.73 83.62
C ASP A 952 -19.87 -25.19 82.19
N GLY A 953 -19.57 -23.91 82.00
CA GLY A 953 -19.45 -23.27 80.68
C GLY A 953 -18.26 -22.30 80.55
N PRO A 954 -17.00 -22.76 80.78
CA PRO A 954 -15.82 -21.91 80.73
C PRO A 954 -15.59 -21.35 79.33
N SER A 955 -15.04 -20.13 79.23
CA SER A 955 -14.85 -19.41 77.97
C SER A 955 -13.96 -20.12 76.94
N SER A 956 -13.11 -21.05 77.36
CA SER A 956 -12.17 -21.78 76.49
C SER A 956 -12.87 -22.77 75.55
N ARG A 957 -14.10 -23.20 75.89
CA ARG A 957 -14.87 -24.13 75.06
C ARG A 957 -15.21 -23.59 73.68
N ALA A 958 -15.37 -22.27 73.56
CA ALA A 958 -15.60 -21.63 72.27
C ALA A 958 -14.38 -21.72 71.32
N VAL A 959 -13.23 -22.26 71.73
CA VAL A 959 -12.03 -22.40 70.88
C VAL A 959 -11.35 -23.76 71.09
N ASP A 960 -12.10 -24.78 71.51
CA ASP A 960 -11.55 -26.12 71.77
C ASP A 960 -11.47 -26.98 70.50
N GLY A 961 -12.05 -26.51 69.38
CA GLY A 961 -12.02 -27.17 68.08
C GLY A 961 -13.13 -28.19 67.90
N ASN A 962 -14.08 -28.28 68.83
CA ASN A 962 -15.23 -29.17 68.75
C ASN A 962 -16.52 -28.38 68.52
N THR A 963 -17.09 -28.56 67.32
CA THR A 963 -18.28 -27.83 66.86
C THR A 963 -19.61 -28.42 67.34
N ASP A 964 -19.62 -29.28 68.38
CA ASP A 964 -20.87 -29.86 68.90
C ASP A 964 -21.77 -28.76 69.47
N THR A 965 -22.94 -28.61 68.87
CA THR A 965 -23.92 -27.59 69.22
C THR A 965 -24.82 -27.98 70.41
N ASN A 966 -24.68 -29.19 70.97
CA ASN A 966 -25.46 -29.66 72.10
C ASN A 966 -24.72 -29.40 73.43
N TRP A 967 -25.43 -28.85 74.43
CA TRP A 967 -24.84 -28.60 75.75
C TRP A 967 -24.22 -29.84 76.41
N GLY A 968 -24.86 -31.00 76.28
CA GLY A 968 -24.37 -32.27 76.82
C GLY A 968 -23.05 -32.74 76.21
N GLY A 969 -22.66 -32.21 75.04
CA GLY A 969 -21.38 -32.46 74.39
C GLY A 969 -20.19 -31.75 75.06
N GLY A 970 -20.45 -30.84 76.00
CA GLY A 970 -19.41 -30.21 76.80
C GLY A 970 -18.52 -29.20 76.06
N SER A 971 -18.94 -28.70 74.89
CA SER A 971 -18.21 -27.70 74.07
C SER A 971 -18.85 -26.31 74.03
N CYS A 972 -19.89 -26.03 74.81
CA CYS A 972 -20.49 -24.70 74.84
C CYS A 972 -20.06 -23.86 76.05
N THR A 973 -19.78 -22.58 75.80
CA THR A 973 -19.58 -21.52 76.81
C THR A 973 -20.91 -21.06 77.39
N HIS A 974 -20.92 -20.47 78.59
CA HIS A 974 -22.15 -19.89 79.18
C HIS A 974 -21.82 -18.75 80.15
N THR A 975 -22.40 -17.57 79.91
CA THR A 975 -22.37 -16.45 80.87
C THR A 975 -23.57 -16.51 81.81
N ARG A 976 -23.51 -15.77 82.92
CA ARG A 976 -24.73 -15.48 83.69
C ARG A 976 -25.65 -14.55 82.89
N THR A 977 -26.90 -14.43 83.33
CA THR A 977 -27.82 -13.40 82.80
C THR A 977 -27.37 -12.03 83.30
N GLU A 978 -26.90 -11.19 82.40
CA GLU A 978 -26.32 -9.87 82.72
C GLU A 978 -26.55 -8.85 81.60
N ALA A 979 -26.17 -7.59 81.83
CA ALA A 979 -26.27 -6.55 80.81
C ALA A 979 -25.05 -6.62 79.88
N ASN A 980 -25.30 -6.65 78.57
CA ASN A 980 -24.29 -6.65 77.51
C ASN A 980 -23.18 -7.72 77.65
N PRO A 981 -23.51 -9.01 77.85
CA PRO A 981 -22.50 -10.05 77.99
C PRO A 981 -21.62 -10.13 76.75
N ALA A 982 -20.33 -10.39 76.97
CA ALA A 982 -19.35 -10.46 75.91
C ALA A 982 -18.32 -11.56 76.16
N TRP A 983 -17.89 -12.19 75.07
CA TRP A 983 -16.79 -13.14 75.03
C TRP A 983 -15.70 -12.57 74.14
N ARG A 984 -14.43 -12.84 74.48
CA ARG A 984 -13.29 -12.47 73.66
C ARG A 984 -12.19 -13.53 73.64
N VAL A 985 -11.47 -13.58 72.53
CA VAL A 985 -10.22 -14.32 72.38
C VAL A 985 -9.06 -13.35 72.17
N ASP A 986 -7.93 -13.61 72.83
CA ASP A 986 -6.64 -12.97 72.56
C ASP A 986 -5.81 -13.89 71.67
N LEU A 987 -5.59 -13.48 70.42
CA LEU A 987 -4.88 -14.28 69.43
C LEU A 987 -3.36 -14.32 69.69
N GLY A 988 -2.84 -13.47 70.59
CA GLY A 988 -1.44 -13.34 70.97
C GLY A 988 -0.68 -12.28 70.16
N GLN A 989 -1.10 -12.05 68.92
CA GLN A 989 -0.59 -11.02 68.02
C GLN A 989 -1.72 -10.50 67.13
N THR A 990 -1.50 -9.40 66.44
CA THR A 990 -2.46 -8.85 65.48
C THR A 990 -2.48 -9.71 64.22
N TYR A 991 -3.65 -10.29 63.91
CA TYR A 991 -3.87 -11.03 62.68
C TYR A 991 -4.71 -10.21 61.70
N GLN A 992 -4.57 -10.50 60.41
CA GLN A 992 -5.60 -10.12 59.44
C GLN A 992 -6.72 -11.16 59.52
N ILE A 993 -7.97 -10.73 59.67
CA ILE A 993 -9.10 -11.63 59.93
C ILE A 993 -10.08 -11.55 58.77
N ASP A 994 -10.20 -12.63 58.02
CA ASP A 994 -11.08 -12.75 56.86
C ASP A 994 -12.54 -12.92 57.30
N LYS A 995 -12.80 -13.92 58.15
CA LYS A 995 -14.14 -14.23 58.65
C LYS A 995 -14.11 -14.86 60.04
N VAL A 996 -15.24 -14.79 60.71
CA VAL A 996 -15.47 -15.44 62.01
C VAL A 996 -16.64 -16.39 61.85
N ASN A 997 -16.40 -17.69 62.08
CA ASN A 997 -17.47 -18.69 62.12
C ASN A 997 -17.95 -18.85 63.56
N ILE A 998 -19.25 -18.68 63.78
CA ILE A 998 -19.88 -18.84 65.08
C ILE A 998 -20.81 -20.05 65.04
N PHE A 999 -20.63 -20.96 65.98
CA PHE A 999 -21.48 -22.12 66.21
C PHE A 999 -22.34 -21.87 67.44
N ASN A 1000 -23.66 -21.89 67.23
CA ASN A 1000 -24.65 -21.60 68.26
C ASN A 1000 -25.13 -22.89 68.93
N ARG A 1001 -25.70 -22.76 70.12
CA ARG A 1001 -26.33 -23.86 70.84
C ARG A 1001 -27.65 -24.24 70.17
N ARG A 1002 -27.92 -25.55 70.03
CA ARG A 1002 -29.07 -26.08 69.26
C ARG A 1002 -30.02 -26.98 70.03
N ASP A 1003 -29.61 -27.57 71.15
CA ASP A 1003 -30.45 -28.41 72.00
C ASP A 1003 -31.55 -27.61 72.72
N CYS A 1004 -31.31 -26.32 72.99
CA CYS A 1004 -32.33 -25.36 73.41
C CYS A 1004 -31.83 -23.93 73.13
N CYS A 1005 -32.72 -22.95 73.26
CA CYS A 1005 -32.29 -21.59 73.57
C CYS A 1005 -31.45 -20.91 72.47
N SER A 1006 -31.59 -21.36 71.23
CA SER A 1006 -30.85 -20.88 70.05
C SER A 1006 -31.14 -19.42 69.73
N ASP A 1007 -32.30 -18.92 70.14
CA ASP A 1007 -32.76 -17.54 70.01
C ASP A 1007 -31.94 -16.54 70.85
N ARG A 1008 -31.25 -17.00 71.90
CA ARG A 1008 -30.54 -16.11 72.84
C ARG A 1008 -29.41 -15.31 72.21
N LEU A 1009 -28.76 -15.83 71.16
CA LEU A 1009 -27.65 -15.17 70.48
C LEU A 1009 -28.09 -13.92 69.70
N ASP A 1010 -29.37 -13.81 69.31
CA ASP A 1010 -29.83 -12.75 68.41
C ASP A 1010 -30.37 -11.51 69.16
N PRO A 1011 -30.02 -10.28 68.75
CA PRO A 1011 -28.89 -9.91 67.90
C PRO A 1011 -27.56 -9.91 68.67
N PHE A 1012 -26.45 -10.09 67.96
CA PHE A 1012 -25.09 -9.94 68.48
C PHE A 1012 -24.23 -9.07 67.55
N ASN A 1013 -23.12 -8.53 68.06
CA ASN A 1013 -22.10 -7.86 67.24
C ASN A 1013 -20.74 -8.51 67.46
N ILE A 1014 -19.92 -8.45 66.41
CA ILE A 1014 -18.51 -8.87 66.44
C ILE A 1014 -17.65 -7.63 66.38
N HIS A 1015 -16.66 -7.50 67.28
CA HIS A 1015 -15.68 -6.42 67.25
C HIS A 1015 -14.26 -6.96 67.11
N ILE A 1016 -13.46 -6.34 66.24
CA ILE A 1016 -12.10 -6.77 65.93
C ILE A 1016 -11.15 -5.57 66.04
N GLY A 1017 -10.07 -5.71 66.81
CA GLY A 1017 -9.02 -4.70 66.88
C GLY A 1017 -7.96 -5.04 67.91
N ASP A 1018 -7.04 -4.09 68.15
CA ASP A 1018 -5.91 -4.29 69.06
C ASP A 1018 -6.17 -3.79 70.49
N SER A 1019 -7.34 -3.17 70.74
CA SER A 1019 -7.73 -2.80 72.10
C SER A 1019 -8.31 -3.98 72.86
N ALA A 1020 -7.98 -4.09 74.15
CA ALA A 1020 -8.59 -5.05 75.06
C ALA A 1020 -10.06 -4.71 75.43
N SER A 1021 -10.60 -3.59 74.94
CA SER A 1021 -12.00 -3.16 75.13
C SER A 1021 -12.82 -3.29 73.85
N ALA A 1022 -13.96 -3.99 73.93
CA ALA A 1022 -14.83 -4.27 72.78
C ALA A 1022 -15.29 -3.00 72.03
N LEU A 1023 -15.71 -1.97 72.77
CA LEU A 1023 -16.29 -0.75 72.18
C LEU A 1023 -15.25 0.19 71.56
N SER A 1024 -13.96 -0.01 71.87
CA SER A 1024 -12.86 0.71 71.25
C SER A 1024 -12.44 0.09 69.91
N ASN A 1025 -12.93 -1.11 69.60
CA ASN A 1025 -12.65 -1.81 68.36
C ASN A 1025 -13.82 -1.66 67.38
N PRO A 1026 -13.55 -1.51 66.06
CA PRO A 1026 -14.59 -1.44 65.04
C PRO A 1026 -15.42 -2.74 64.96
N LYS A 1027 -16.68 -2.61 64.52
CA LYS A 1027 -17.57 -3.75 64.27
C LYS A 1027 -17.21 -4.45 62.96
N CYS A 1028 -17.17 -5.77 62.98
CA CYS A 1028 -17.14 -6.59 61.78
C CYS A 1028 -18.56 -6.69 61.19
N GLY A 1029 -18.77 -6.02 60.06
CA GLY A 1029 -20.06 -5.91 59.37
C GLY A 1029 -21.07 -5.00 60.07
N GLY A 1030 -21.59 -5.44 61.22
CA GLY A 1030 -22.67 -4.76 61.94
C GLY A 1030 -23.25 -5.61 63.08
N ASP A 1031 -24.56 -5.51 63.30
CA ASP A 1031 -25.31 -6.42 64.18
C ASP A 1031 -25.84 -7.60 63.36
N HIS A 1032 -25.69 -8.81 63.89
CA HIS A 1032 -25.92 -10.08 63.22
C HIS A 1032 -27.06 -10.86 63.88
N ARG A 1033 -27.70 -11.74 63.11
CA ARG A 1033 -28.76 -12.65 63.57
C ARG A 1033 -28.60 -14.02 62.92
N ILE A 1034 -28.36 -15.06 63.72
CA ILE A 1034 -28.17 -16.43 63.24
C ILE A 1034 -29.49 -17.19 63.02
N GLY A 1035 -30.57 -16.77 63.67
CA GLY A 1035 -31.87 -17.44 63.60
C GLY A 1035 -31.80 -18.92 63.99
N SER A 1036 -32.38 -19.79 63.16
CA SER A 1036 -32.43 -21.24 63.39
C SER A 1036 -31.26 -22.01 62.74
N GLN A 1037 -30.15 -21.36 62.39
CA GLN A 1037 -28.97 -22.05 61.86
C GLN A 1037 -28.06 -22.58 62.99
N ALA A 1038 -27.36 -23.68 62.73
CA ALA A 1038 -26.41 -24.26 63.68
C ALA A 1038 -25.10 -23.45 63.73
N SER A 1039 -24.70 -22.86 62.62
CA SER A 1039 -23.54 -21.99 62.51
C SER A 1039 -23.77 -20.87 61.50
N MET A 1040 -22.99 -19.80 61.65
CA MET A 1040 -22.95 -18.65 60.75
C MET A 1040 -21.50 -18.25 60.50
N SER A 1041 -21.17 -17.97 59.25
CA SER A 1041 -19.89 -17.34 58.89
C SER A 1041 -20.10 -15.85 58.63
N VAL A 1042 -19.44 -15.02 59.41
CA VAL A 1042 -19.48 -13.55 59.25
C VAL A 1042 -18.21 -13.10 58.56
N SER A 1043 -18.33 -12.51 57.36
CA SER A 1043 -17.20 -11.89 56.67
C SER A 1043 -16.80 -10.60 57.37
N CYS A 1044 -15.51 -10.49 57.70
CA CYS A 1044 -14.91 -9.33 58.36
C CYS A 1044 -13.99 -8.54 57.44
N ASN A 1045 -14.03 -8.79 56.12
CA ASN A 1045 -13.35 -7.99 55.11
C ASN A 1045 -11.88 -7.69 55.46
N ARG A 1046 -11.17 -8.71 55.95
CA ARG A 1046 -9.75 -8.63 56.31
C ARG A 1046 -9.42 -7.58 57.39
N MET A 1047 -10.33 -7.34 58.34
CA MET A 1047 -10.07 -6.48 59.51
C MET A 1047 -8.84 -6.96 60.29
N ARG A 1048 -8.00 -6.03 60.74
CA ARG A 1048 -6.81 -6.34 61.54
C ARG A 1048 -7.14 -6.22 63.03
N GLY A 1049 -6.75 -7.23 63.80
CA GLY A 1049 -6.89 -7.16 65.25
C GLY A 1049 -6.27 -8.35 65.97
N ARG A 1050 -5.74 -8.08 67.16
CA ARG A 1050 -5.31 -9.09 68.12
C ARG A 1050 -6.48 -9.68 68.92
N TYR A 1051 -7.53 -8.90 69.15
CA TYR A 1051 -8.69 -9.30 69.94
C TYR A 1051 -9.94 -9.41 69.06
N VAL A 1052 -10.66 -10.52 69.21
CA VAL A 1052 -11.99 -10.72 68.60
C VAL A 1052 -13.01 -10.85 69.72
N PHE A 1053 -14.07 -10.04 69.65
CA PHE A 1053 -15.16 -10.03 70.61
C PHE A 1053 -16.46 -10.49 69.95
N VAL A 1054 -17.25 -11.26 70.68
CA VAL A 1054 -18.68 -11.51 70.39
C VAL A 1054 -19.47 -10.93 71.56
N ARG A 1055 -20.37 -9.98 71.28
CA ARG A 1055 -21.11 -9.23 72.31
C ARG A 1055 -22.61 -9.21 71.99
N LEU A 1056 -23.45 -9.46 72.99
CA LEU A 1056 -24.91 -9.32 72.88
C LEU A 1056 -25.35 -7.98 73.47
N PRO A 1057 -25.71 -6.97 72.66
CA PRO A 1057 -26.25 -5.73 73.21
C PRO A 1057 -27.63 -5.96 73.86
N GLY A 1058 -27.86 -5.30 74.99
CA GLY A 1058 -29.15 -5.30 75.69
C GLY A 1058 -29.06 -5.61 77.18
N ASN A 1059 -30.19 -5.48 77.86
CA ASN A 1059 -30.33 -5.79 79.29
C ASN A 1059 -30.74 -7.26 79.46
N SER A 1060 -30.24 -7.91 80.51
CA SER A 1060 -30.61 -9.28 80.91
C SER A 1060 -30.46 -10.32 79.80
N ARG A 1061 -29.26 -10.43 79.24
CA ARG A 1061 -28.90 -11.36 78.15
C ARG A 1061 -27.98 -12.48 78.69
N THR A 1062 -28.00 -13.62 78.02
CA THR A 1062 -27.11 -14.77 78.30
C THR A 1062 -26.37 -15.13 77.01
N LEU A 1063 -25.05 -15.15 77.03
CA LEU A 1063 -24.20 -15.49 75.89
C LEU A 1063 -23.75 -16.95 75.96
N THR A 1064 -24.02 -17.69 74.89
CA THR A 1064 -23.64 -19.09 74.71
C THR A 1064 -23.02 -19.25 73.32
N LEU A 1065 -21.79 -19.74 73.25
CA LEU A 1065 -21.05 -20.03 72.01
C LEU A 1065 -20.47 -21.43 72.11
N CYS A 1066 -20.74 -22.28 71.12
CA CYS A 1066 -20.23 -23.64 71.09
C CYS A 1066 -18.91 -23.77 70.33
N GLU A 1067 -18.65 -22.91 69.35
CA GLU A 1067 -17.33 -22.76 68.75
C GLU A 1067 -17.27 -21.38 68.07
N VAL A 1068 -16.10 -20.74 68.12
CA VAL A 1068 -15.78 -19.50 67.44
C VAL A 1068 -14.48 -19.71 66.70
N GLN A 1069 -14.58 -19.94 65.40
CA GLN A 1069 -13.41 -20.07 64.55
C GLN A 1069 -13.07 -18.70 63.98
N VAL A 1070 -11.88 -18.20 64.30
CA VAL A 1070 -11.38 -16.95 63.72
C VAL A 1070 -10.45 -17.32 62.59
N MET A 1071 -10.90 -17.08 61.36
CA MET A 1071 -10.11 -17.33 60.16
C MET A 1071 -9.15 -16.16 59.98
N GLY A 1072 -7.96 -16.31 60.57
CA GLY A 1072 -6.92 -15.28 60.64
C GLY A 1072 -5.60 -15.78 60.10
N GLY A 1073 -4.73 -14.88 59.63
CA GLY A 1073 -3.34 -15.22 59.33
C GLY A 1073 -2.43 -14.02 59.13
#